data_AF-A0A935Z310-F1
#
_entry.id   AF-A0A935Z310-F1
#
_cell.length_a   1.000
_cell.length_b   1.000
_cell.length_c   1.000
_cell.angle_alpha   90.00
_cell.angle_beta   90.00
_cell.angle_gamma   90.00
#
_symmetry.space_group_name_H-M   'P 1'
#
loop_
_entity.id
_entity.type
_entity.pdbx_description
1 polymer ?
#
loop_
_entity_poly.entity_id
_entity_poly.type
_entity_poly.pdbx_seq_one_letter_code
_entity_poly.pdbx_strand_id
1 'polypeptide(L)'
;MRTRLASIFSLLSASGLLASLEGSAAAAPPLPTGPHPRILLDAPTLAALKAKAQDPSSAAAKAVAHCNAIVASPGRYASGVHMGYGFAFNGSACALAYKITGNEAHRAQGVRYLNALLDDQETIGDRAGGNEVAKRDAGYAIRYHGFASLLYDWLAGTAGVDAAKTRARGKYWIDEHTRDGYLRDMPGSNMHAGFVSAKTFAALALAGEEPSAATYWTQAVDDIFGKQIKDKGLGASGILRDGDWPEGWEYAPFSLVGYGLAWRAAKQHGAAFPEVDRFFDDVVPLYRHTFFPDTKGGYEGGDWGDASRHATITRRPALGSLLGGADAKRAAHASAMLADPVTGELDECLMCEAIAETRKVAPVDYVSEKPPTFTFARGTRNFYARSSWAADAYFTVFTSAPRLGPDHQQFNASSFVLARGGDDLVADPSPYGSLSTFTGNALAVDSQTVEPDYRPGQGHYGRADMPWARGFESGVVAARADIAMAFRDYQDKTDVPFAKRDFVFVPSGEIVVIDRARTDAAARGMNVRFRSAASLTLTADGAKGTVGGSELVIHQVTRSGGTPEVRKITQVSRTCQNGAPYNNCTAARFPVDEYRFKVPGPSALAVTVFDGLKAGEAAATVSDVTKVDAKNTGVVGAEVVRGSRTVVVASSAKDGAAGPELAYVATADAEARHVVFDAPETDGKSTVTTTAEGGKCAVKIVAGGALAGKPLVFRVAPASAGCTVTEEKGVELQNAPPGSTEPNGPGGPSGSGGGDGGAAGADGSSDGGGCSCDLASSSRSGGAGAAVVLALAVGSTLARRRRAR
;
A
#
# COMPACT_ATOMS: atom_id res chain seq x y z
N MET A 1 -41.28 -53.72 42.34
CA MET A 1 -40.46 -54.56 41.44
C MET A 1 -39.46 -53.64 40.73
N ARG A 2 -38.17 -53.80 41.06
CA ARG A 2 -36.96 -53.34 40.35
C ARG A 2 -36.58 -51.84 40.32
N THR A 3 -35.75 -51.48 41.31
CA THR A 3 -34.42 -50.82 41.22
C THR A 3 -34.10 -49.85 40.07
N ARG A 4 -33.71 -48.60 40.45
CA ARG A 4 -32.43 -47.94 40.09
C ARG A 4 -32.30 -46.58 40.81
N LEU A 5 -31.51 -46.53 41.89
CA LEU A 5 -30.89 -45.31 42.41
C LEU A 5 -29.48 -45.24 41.81
N ALA A 6 -29.14 -44.12 41.16
CA ALA A 6 -27.83 -43.87 40.59
C ALA A 6 -27.01 -42.99 41.53
N SER A 7 -25.74 -43.40 41.67
CA SER A 7 -24.72 -42.87 42.57
C SER A 7 -24.29 -41.44 42.24
N ILE A 8 -24.02 -40.69 43.31
CA ILE A 8 -23.30 -39.42 43.35
C ILE A 8 -21.81 -39.72 43.14
N PHE A 9 -21.18 -39.09 42.15
CA PHE A 9 -19.73 -38.97 42.06
C PHE A 9 -19.36 -37.48 41.93
N SER A 10 -18.67 -36.99 42.95
CA SER A 10 -17.96 -35.71 42.96
C SER A 10 -16.78 -35.77 42.01
N LEU A 11 -16.67 -34.80 41.10
CA LEU A 11 -15.44 -34.51 40.37
C LEU A 11 -15.05 -33.06 40.67
N LEU A 12 -13.91 -32.91 41.35
CA LEU A 12 -13.21 -31.65 41.55
C LEU A 12 -12.80 -31.07 40.20
N SER A 13 -13.24 -29.84 39.92
CA SER A 13 -12.72 -29.01 38.84
C SER A 13 -11.33 -28.50 39.22
N ALA A 14 -10.29 -29.12 38.67
CA ALA A 14 -8.94 -28.56 38.66
C ALA A 14 -8.87 -27.47 37.57
N SER A 15 -9.01 -26.21 37.97
CA SER A 15 -8.70 -25.06 37.12
C SER A 15 -7.19 -25.03 36.86
N GLY A 16 -6.77 -25.66 35.77
CA GLY A 16 -5.42 -25.55 35.24
C GLY A 16 -5.18 -24.14 34.73
N LEU A 17 -4.37 -23.38 35.47
CA LEU A 17 -3.78 -22.13 35.04
C LEU A 17 -2.84 -22.44 33.86
N LEU A 18 -3.34 -22.34 32.62
CA LEU A 18 -2.50 -22.34 31.43
C LEU A 18 -1.73 -21.02 31.41
N ALA A 19 -0.56 -21.02 32.06
CA ALA A 19 0.44 -19.99 31.85
C ALA A 19 0.86 -20.03 30.38
N SER A 20 0.44 -19.03 29.62
CA SER A 20 0.97 -18.72 28.30
C SER A 20 2.48 -18.60 28.45
N LEU A 21 3.23 -19.58 27.95
CA LEU A 21 4.65 -19.42 27.70
C LEU A 21 4.76 -18.36 26.59
N GLU A 22 4.86 -17.09 26.98
CA GLU A 22 5.38 -16.05 26.11
C GLU A 22 6.80 -16.48 25.73
N GLY A 23 6.93 -17.08 24.54
CA GLY A 23 8.20 -17.54 24.02
C GLY A 23 9.17 -16.36 24.01
N SER A 24 10.22 -16.45 24.82
CA SER A 24 11.33 -15.51 24.76
C SER A 24 11.80 -15.42 23.30
N ALA A 25 11.96 -14.21 22.77
CA ALA A 25 12.48 -13.98 21.43
C ALA A 25 13.73 -14.85 21.24
N ALA A 26 13.67 -15.79 20.30
CA ALA A 26 14.77 -16.70 20.05
C ALA A 26 15.95 -15.86 19.53
N ALA A 27 17.06 -15.85 20.27
CA ALA A 27 18.30 -15.24 19.82
C ALA A 27 18.74 -15.87 18.48
N ALA A 28 19.47 -15.10 17.67
CA ALA A 28 20.00 -15.58 16.41
C ALA A 28 20.65 -16.97 16.56
N PRO A 29 20.29 -17.94 15.71
CA PRO A 29 20.96 -19.24 15.72
C PRO A 29 22.44 -19.07 15.38
N PRO A 30 23.31 -20.05 15.70
CA PRO A 30 24.72 -19.95 15.36
C PRO A 30 24.95 -19.66 13.88
N LEU A 31 25.85 -18.70 13.57
CA LEU A 31 26.20 -18.37 12.19
C LEU A 31 26.74 -19.64 11.47
N PRO A 32 26.20 -20.02 10.30
CA PRO A 32 26.66 -21.19 9.57
C PRO A 32 28.03 -20.97 8.92
N THR A 33 29.07 -21.66 9.38
CA THR A 33 30.44 -21.62 8.83
C THR A 33 30.79 -22.80 7.91
N GLY A 34 29.79 -23.56 7.44
CA GLY A 34 29.97 -24.74 6.57
C GLY A 34 30.53 -24.41 5.18
N PRO A 35 30.71 -25.40 4.27
CA PRO A 35 31.21 -25.12 2.93
C PRO A 35 30.20 -24.37 2.05
N HIS A 36 30.72 -23.73 0.99
CA HIS A 36 29.92 -23.10 -0.06
C HIS A 36 29.42 -24.11 -1.12
N PRO A 37 28.26 -23.88 -1.78
CA PRO A 37 27.27 -22.83 -1.49
C PRO A 37 26.44 -23.16 -0.25
N ARG A 38 26.07 -22.15 0.52
CA ARG A 38 25.18 -22.28 1.68
C ARG A 38 23.98 -21.34 1.65
N ILE A 39 23.89 -20.45 0.66
CA ILE A 39 22.77 -19.53 0.48
C ILE A 39 21.83 -20.10 -0.58
N LEU A 40 20.60 -20.44 -0.20
CA LEU A 40 19.48 -20.88 -1.06
C LEU A 40 19.66 -22.20 -1.81
N LEU A 41 20.90 -22.63 -2.11
CA LEU A 41 21.22 -23.85 -2.86
C LEU A 41 21.72 -24.99 -1.95
N ASP A 42 20.93 -25.31 -0.93
CA ASP A 42 21.14 -26.56 -0.19
C ASP A 42 21.04 -27.79 -1.13
N ALA A 43 21.56 -28.94 -0.68
CA ALA A 43 21.62 -30.13 -1.52
C ALA A 43 20.24 -30.57 -2.07
N PRO A 44 19.13 -30.57 -1.28
CA PRO A 44 17.80 -30.84 -1.81
C PRO A 44 17.35 -29.85 -2.90
N THR A 45 17.54 -28.55 -2.68
CA THR A 45 17.14 -27.51 -3.66
C THR A 45 17.94 -27.66 -4.95
N LEU A 46 19.26 -27.86 -4.86
CA LEU A 46 20.10 -28.03 -6.05
C LEU A 46 19.74 -29.31 -6.83
N ALA A 47 19.45 -30.42 -6.14
CA ALA A 47 19.00 -31.65 -6.78
C ALA A 47 17.67 -31.45 -7.52
N ALA A 48 16.70 -30.76 -6.90
CA ALA A 48 15.42 -30.43 -7.52
C ALA A 48 15.59 -29.54 -8.77
N LEU A 49 16.48 -28.54 -8.70
CA LEU A 49 16.79 -27.67 -9.84
C LEU A 49 17.41 -28.43 -11.02
N LYS A 50 18.35 -29.34 -10.74
CA LYS A 50 18.95 -30.20 -11.78
C LYS A 50 17.94 -31.11 -12.46
N ALA A 51 17.01 -31.68 -11.69
CA ALA A 51 15.93 -32.48 -12.23
C ALA A 51 14.97 -31.64 -13.10
N LYS A 52 14.59 -30.45 -12.62
CA LYS A 52 13.71 -29.54 -13.38
C LYS A 52 14.34 -29.03 -14.66
N ALA A 53 15.64 -28.75 -14.67
CA ALA A 53 16.36 -28.30 -15.85
C ALA A 53 16.32 -29.30 -17.03
N GLN A 54 15.89 -30.55 -16.81
CA GLN A 54 15.63 -31.51 -17.89
C GLN A 54 14.36 -31.21 -18.69
N ASP A 55 13.44 -30.42 -18.13
CA ASP A 55 12.26 -29.89 -18.82
C ASP A 55 12.59 -28.50 -19.40
N PRO A 56 12.62 -28.35 -20.74
CA PRO A 56 12.93 -27.08 -21.40
C PRO A 56 11.96 -25.94 -21.05
N SER A 57 10.75 -26.26 -20.57
CA SER A 57 9.75 -25.26 -20.17
C SER A 57 9.96 -24.74 -18.74
N SER A 58 10.78 -25.42 -17.94
CA SER A 58 11.06 -25.06 -16.55
C SER A 58 11.83 -23.75 -16.41
N ALA A 59 11.66 -23.06 -15.28
CA ALA A 59 12.43 -21.85 -14.98
C ALA A 59 13.93 -22.14 -14.85
N ALA A 60 14.29 -23.33 -14.36
CA ALA A 60 15.68 -23.78 -14.28
C ALA A 60 16.32 -23.90 -15.69
N ALA A 61 15.61 -24.48 -16.65
CA ALA A 61 16.08 -24.57 -18.04
C ALA A 61 16.17 -23.19 -18.72
N LYS A 62 15.22 -22.28 -18.45
CA LYS A 62 15.28 -20.89 -18.93
C LYS A 62 16.51 -20.14 -18.42
N ALA A 63 16.86 -20.29 -17.14
CA ALA A 63 18.09 -19.70 -16.60
C ALA A 63 19.36 -20.23 -17.31
N VAL A 64 19.40 -21.53 -17.62
CA VAL A 64 20.48 -22.14 -18.40
C VAL A 64 20.51 -21.60 -19.83
N ALA A 65 19.36 -21.51 -20.50
CA ALA A 65 19.26 -20.98 -21.86
C ALA A 65 19.68 -19.51 -21.95
N HIS A 66 19.30 -18.69 -20.96
CA HIS A 66 19.74 -17.30 -20.85
C HIS A 66 21.27 -17.19 -20.74
N CYS A 67 21.90 -18.01 -19.89
CA CYS A 67 23.35 -18.00 -19.79
C CYS A 67 24.04 -18.49 -21.08
N ASN A 68 23.47 -19.48 -21.78
CA ASN A 68 23.96 -19.87 -23.11
C ASN A 68 23.94 -18.68 -24.10
N ALA A 69 22.87 -17.87 -24.09
CA ALA A 69 22.78 -16.68 -24.93
C ALA A 69 23.83 -15.62 -24.56
N ILE A 70 24.10 -15.43 -23.27
CA ILE A 70 25.19 -14.57 -22.78
C ILE A 70 26.55 -15.09 -23.28
N VAL A 71 26.82 -16.39 -23.13
CA VAL A 71 28.08 -17.00 -23.61
C VAL A 71 28.26 -16.78 -25.11
N ALA A 72 27.20 -16.93 -25.89
CA ALA A 72 27.22 -16.72 -27.34
C ALA A 72 27.35 -15.25 -27.76
N SER A 73 26.95 -14.29 -26.90
CA SER A 73 26.91 -12.86 -27.25
C SER A 73 27.14 -11.94 -26.05
N PRO A 74 28.30 -12.02 -25.37
CA PRO A 74 28.53 -11.38 -24.07
C PRO A 74 28.49 -9.84 -24.10
N GLY A 75 28.71 -9.24 -25.28
CA GLY A 75 28.62 -7.78 -25.47
C GLY A 75 27.19 -7.24 -25.41
N ARG A 76 26.17 -8.04 -25.78
CA ARG A 76 24.75 -7.63 -25.71
C ARG A 76 24.27 -7.46 -24.26
N TYR A 77 24.95 -8.12 -23.32
CA TYR A 77 24.59 -8.17 -21.91
C TYR A 77 25.62 -7.45 -21.03
N ALA A 78 26.31 -6.44 -21.60
CA ALA A 78 27.36 -5.70 -20.90
C ALA A 78 26.85 -4.51 -20.07
N SER A 79 25.59 -4.11 -20.22
CA SER A 79 25.00 -2.99 -19.47
C SER A 79 24.60 -3.42 -18.06
N GLY A 80 24.87 -2.56 -17.08
CA GLY A 80 24.37 -2.66 -15.70
C GLY A 80 22.90 -2.26 -15.57
N VAL A 81 22.30 -1.74 -16.65
CA VAL A 81 20.94 -1.15 -16.66
C VAL A 81 20.87 -0.10 -15.55
N HIS A 82 19.85 -0.13 -14.70
CA HIS A 82 19.72 0.79 -13.60
C HIS A 82 20.47 0.26 -12.37
N MET A 83 21.49 1.00 -11.90
CA MET A 83 22.16 0.77 -10.61
C MET A 83 22.77 -0.63 -10.44
N GLY A 84 23.21 -1.28 -11.52
CA GLY A 84 23.82 -2.61 -11.48
C GLY A 84 22.82 -3.78 -11.51
N TYR A 85 21.52 -3.52 -11.67
CA TYR A 85 20.49 -4.56 -11.82
C TYR A 85 20.83 -5.59 -12.91
N GLY A 86 21.28 -5.13 -14.08
CA GLY A 86 21.67 -5.99 -15.20
C GLY A 86 22.81 -6.95 -14.84
N PHE A 87 23.76 -6.51 -14.01
CA PHE A 87 24.85 -7.36 -13.54
C PHE A 87 24.35 -8.43 -12.56
N ALA A 88 23.49 -8.05 -11.61
CA ALA A 88 22.90 -8.98 -10.64
C ALA A 88 22.01 -10.04 -11.33
N PHE A 89 21.17 -9.60 -12.28
CA PHE A 89 20.29 -10.49 -13.05
C PHE A 89 21.09 -11.50 -13.88
N ASN A 90 22.01 -11.02 -14.73
CA ASN A 90 22.78 -11.89 -15.61
C ASN A 90 23.75 -12.79 -14.83
N GLY A 91 24.39 -12.24 -13.80
CA GLY A 91 25.34 -12.98 -12.97
C GLY A 91 24.69 -14.08 -12.15
N SER A 92 23.53 -13.82 -11.53
CA SER A 92 22.80 -14.84 -10.76
C SER A 92 22.26 -15.95 -11.67
N ALA A 93 21.78 -15.64 -12.87
CA ALA A 93 21.35 -16.63 -13.86
C ALA A 93 22.52 -17.53 -14.30
N CYS A 94 23.68 -16.94 -14.62
CA CYS A 94 24.86 -17.72 -15.03
C CYS A 94 25.49 -18.53 -13.90
N ALA A 95 25.54 -17.99 -12.68
CA ALA A 95 26.02 -18.74 -11.52
C ALA A 95 25.10 -19.94 -11.20
N LEU A 96 23.77 -19.75 -11.28
CA LEU A 96 22.82 -20.85 -11.14
C LEU A 96 22.98 -21.89 -12.25
N ALA A 97 23.10 -21.44 -13.51
CA ALA A 97 23.32 -22.32 -14.65
C ALA A 97 24.58 -23.17 -14.49
N TYR A 98 25.67 -22.60 -13.96
CA TYR A 98 26.87 -23.37 -13.60
C TYR A 98 26.59 -24.43 -12.53
N LYS A 99 25.87 -24.08 -11.45
CA LYS A 99 25.53 -25.06 -10.41
C LYS A 99 24.67 -26.20 -10.91
N ILE A 100 23.80 -25.93 -11.88
CA ILE A 100 22.95 -26.95 -12.52
C ILE A 100 23.78 -27.83 -13.46
N THR A 101 24.58 -27.25 -14.35
CA THR A 101 25.18 -27.98 -15.48
C THR A 101 26.64 -28.37 -15.31
N GLY A 102 27.39 -27.70 -14.42
CA GLY A 102 28.84 -27.81 -14.33
C GLY A 102 29.61 -27.19 -15.51
N ASN A 103 28.94 -26.45 -16.40
CA ASN A 103 29.58 -25.88 -17.58
C ASN A 103 30.50 -24.70 -17.22
N GLU A 104 31.79 -24.85 -17.50
CA GLU A 104 32.84 -23.86 -17.24
C GLU A 104 32.63 -22.51 -17.96
N ALA A 105 31.94 -22.49 -19.10
CA ALA A 105 31.59 -21.25 -19.78
C ALA A 105 30.54 -20.44 -18.97
N HIS A 106 29.58 -21.11 -18.33
CA HIS A 106 28.60 -20.44 -17.45
C HIS A 106 29.30 -19.87 -16.22
N ARG A 107 30.23 -20.64 -15.64
CA ARG A 107 31.07 -20.20 -14.52
C ARG A 107 31.85 -18.95 -14.86
N ALA A 108 32.52 -18.92 -16.02
CA ALA A 108 33.30 -17.78 -16.47
C ALA A 108 32.43 -16.51 -16.61
N GLN A 109 31.21 -16.62 -17.13
CA GLN A 109 30.28 -15.49 -17.17
C GLN A 109 29.77 -15.10 -15.78
N GLY A 110 29.44 -16.06 -14.91
CA GLY A 110 29.08 -15.77 -13.52
C GLY A 110 30.16 -14.98 -12.79
N VAL A 111 31.43 -15.38 -12.93
CA VAL A 111 32.58 -14.66 -12.38
C VAL A 111 32.76 -13.28 -13.00
N ARG A 112 32.54 -13.14 -14.32
CA ARG A 112 32.57 -11.83 -15.00
C ARG A 112 31.59 -10.85 -14.39
N TYR A 113 30.35 -11.27 -14.13
CA TYR A 113 29.33 -10.40 -13.53
C TYR A 113 29.55 -10.17 -12.02
N LEU A 114 30.10 -11.15 -11.29
CA LEU A 114 30.56 -10.91 -9.92
C LEU A 114 31.59 -9.77 -9.89
N ASN A 115 32.59 -9.82 -10.77
CA ASN A 115 33.59 -8.75 -10.86
C ASN A 115 32.98 -7.42 -11.31
N ALA A 116 32.00 -7.44 -12.22
CA ALA A 116 31.28 -6.23 -12.60
C ALA A 116 30.52 -5.59 -11.43
N LEU A 117 29.85 -6.39 -10.58
CA LEU A 117 29.22 -5.85 -9.37
C LEU A 117 30.24 -5.24 -8.40
N LEU A 118 31.47 -5.75 -8.35
CA LEU A 118 32.52 -5.27 -7.44
C LEU A 118 33.23 -4.01 -7.93
N ASP A 119 33.38 -3.86 -9.25
CA ASP A 119 34.28 -2.87 -9.85
C ASP A 119 33.58 -1.88 -10.80
N ASP A 120 32.44 -2.24 -11.42
CA ASP A 120 31.79 -1.45 -12.47
C ASP A 120 30.48 -0.79 -11.99
N GLN A 121 29.98 0.18 -12.77
CA GLN A 121 28.75 0.92 -12.45
C GLN A 121 27.67 0.80 -13.55
N GLU A 122 27.97 1.23 -14.77
CA GLU A 122 27.02 1.34 -15.89
C GLU A 122 27.25 0.27 -16.96
N THR A 123 28.51 -0.06 -17.22
CA THR A 123 28.90 -1.03 -18.25
C THR A 123 30.12 -1.82 -17.79
N ILE A 124 30.17 -3.11 -18.10
CA ILE A 124 31.30 -3.97 -17.74
C ILE A 124 32.61 -3.38 -18.28
N GLY A 125 33.56 -3.14 -17.37
CA GLY A 125 34.87 -2.58 -17.64
C GLY A 125 34.99 -1.06 -17.46
N ASP A 126 33.93 -0.35 -17.08
CA ASP A 126 34.00 1.10 -16.82
C ASP A 126 34.77 1.47 -15.54
N ARG A 127 34.93 0.51 -14.61
CA ARG A 127 35.62 0.69 -13.32
C ARG A 127 35.11 1.85 -12.47
N ALA A 128 33.88 2.30 -12.71
CA ALA A 128 33.26 3.41 -11.99
C ALA A 128 32.55 2.95 -10.70
N GLY A 129 32.52 1.64 -10.43
CA GLY A 129 31.91 1.06 -9.25
C GLY A 129 32.81 1.11 -8.01
N GLY A 130 32.73 0.06 -7.20
CA GLY A 130 33.49 -0.05 -5.96
C GLY A 130 32.78 0.53 -4.74
N ASN A 131 33.50 1.22 -3.87
CA ASN A 131 32.98 1.62 -2.54
C ASN A 131 31.87 2.67 -2.64
N GLU A 132 31.99 3.62 -3.58
CA GLU A 132 31.03 4.73 -3.71
C GLU A 132 29.63 4.27 -4.15
N VAL A 133 29.50 3.05 -4.69
CA VAL A 133 28.20 2.43 -4.98
C VAL A 133 27.31 2.40 -3.73
N ALA A 134 27.86 2.20 -2.54
CA ALA A 134 27.07 2.16 -1.30
C ALA A 134 26.40 3.49 -0.94
N LYS A 135 26.85 4.61 -1.53
CA LYS A 135 26.28 5.96 -1.31
C LYS A 135 25.43 6.45 -2.49
N ARG A 136 25.49 5.77 -3.63
CA ARG A 136 24.79 6.18 -4.85
C ARG A 136 23.29 6.16 -4.62
N ASP A 137 22.64 7.28 -4.98
CA ASP A 137 21.18 7.46 -4.86
C ASP A 137 20.68 7.11 -3.45
N ALA A 138 21.27 7.78 -2.45
CA ALA A 138 21.02 7.54 -1.03
C ALA A 138 21.22 6.07 -0.57
N GLY A 139 22.05 5.32 -1.31
CA GLY A 139 22.34 3.91 -1.06
C GLY A 139 21.41 2.93 -1.80
N TYR A 140 20.58 3.37 -2.74
CA TYR A 140 19.65 2.52 -3.50
C TYR A 140 20.35 1.37 -4.23
N ALA A 141 21.59 1.58 -4.68
CA ALA A 141 22.35 0.55 -5.41
C ALA A 141 22.61 -0.73 -4.57
N ILE A 142 22.49 -0.67 -3.23
CA ILE A 142 22.65 -1.84 -2.36
C ILE A 142 21.68 -2.98 -2.72
N ARG A 143 20.50 -2.65 -3.25
CA ARG A 143 19.45 -3.61 -3.66
C ARG A 143 19.96 -4.60 -4.70
N TYR A 144 20.91 -4.19 -5.55
CA TYR A 144 21.47 -5.01 -6.62
C TYR A 144 22.91 -5.43 -6.33
N HIS A 145 23.76 -4.52 -5.85
CA HIS A 145 25.15 -4.84 -5.53
C HIS A 145 25.29 -5.81 -4.35
N GLY A 146 24.29 -5.89 -3.46
CA GLY A 146 24.20 -6.92 -2.42
C GLY A 146 24.19 -8.35 -2.97
N PHE A 147 23.80 -8.57 -4.24
CA PHE A 147 23.86 -9.89 -4.88
C PHE A 147 25.30 -10.36 -5.12
N ALA A 148 26.32 -9.50 -5.04
CA ALA A 148 27.72 -9.93 -5.10
C ALA A 148 28.02 -11.01 -4.03
N SER A 149 27.43 -10.88 -2.83
CA SER A 149 27.57 -11.89 -1.76
C SER A 149 26.92 -13.23 -2.13
N LEU A 150 25.76 -13.20 -2.80
CA LEU A 150 25.10 -14.42 -3.28
C LEU A 150 25.94 -15.11 -4.37
N LEU A 151 26.42 -14.34 -5.36
CA LEU A 151 27.26 -14.85 -6.44
C LEU A 151 28.58 -15.40 -5.89
N TYR A 152 29.16 -14.73 -4.90
CA TYR A 152 30.35 -15.22 -4.21
C TYR A 152 30.11 -16.56 -3.54
N ASP A 153 29.04 -16.70 -2.75
CA ASP A 153 28.69 -17.97 -2.12
C ASP A 153 28.54 -19.10 -3.16
N TRP A 154 27.98 -18.80 -4.33
CA TRP A 154 27.84 -19.82 -5.37
C TRP A 154 29.15 -20.09 -6.12
N LEU A 155 30.01 -19.11 -6.32
CA LEU A 155 31.22 -19.26 -7.14
C LEU A 155 32.51 -19.45 -6.32
N ALA A 156 32.42 -19.42 -4.99
CA ALA A 156 33.56 -19.57 -4.09
C ALA A 156 34.39 -20.81 -4.42
N GLY A 157 35.71 -20.66 -4.39
CA GLY A 157 36.68 -21.71 -4.73
C GLY A 157 36.86 -21.97 -6.23
N THR A 158 36.15 -21.26 -7.11
CA THR A 158 36.33 -21.37 -8.56
C THR A 158 37.34 -20.36 -9.13
N ALA A 159 37.91 -20.65 -10.31
CA ALA A 159 38.95 -19.81 -10.91
C ALA A 159 38.49 -18.36 -11.23
N GLY A 160 39.29 -17.36 -10.89
CA GLY A 160 38.99 -15.96 -11.21
C GLY A 160 38.04 -15.26 -10.22
N VAL A 161 37.57 -15.96 -9.19
CA VAL A 161 36.94 -15.32 -8.03
C VAL A 161 38.01 -14.70 -7.15
N ASP A 162 37.95 -13.38 -6.95
CA ASP A 162 38.79 -12.66 -5.99
C ASP A 162 38.07 -12.60 -4.64
N ALA A 163 38.35 -13.60 -3.79
CA ALA A 163 37.75 -13.69 -2.47
C ALA A 163 38.12 -12.49 -1.59
N ALA A 164 39.37 -12.03 -1.62
CA ALA A 164 39.82 -10.92 -0.79
C ALA A 164 39.11 -9.62 -1.15
N LYS A 165 38.99 -9.31 -2.45
CA LYS A 165 38.24 -8.13 -2.92
C LYS A 165 36.77 -8.23 -2.57
N THR A 166 36.16 -9.41 -2.77
CA THR A 166 34.74 -9.60 -2.46
C THR A 166 34.46 -9.34 -0.98
N ARG A 167 35.28 -9.89 -0.08
CA ARG A 167 35.13 -9.64 1.37
C ARG A 167 35.30 -8.17 1.72
N ALA A 168 36.32 -7.51 1.17
CA ALA A 168 36.58 -6.09 1.42
C ALA A 168 35.42 -5.19 0.97
N ARG A 169 34.87 -5.43 -0.24
CA ARG A 169 33.71 -4.69 -0.76
C ARG A 169 32.44 -4.99 0.02
N GLY A 170 32.13 -6.27 0.24
CA GLY A 170 30.95 -6.68 0.99
C GLY A 170 30.92 -6.09 2.40
N LYS A 171 32.06 -6.11 3.11
CA LYS A 171 32.22 -5.44 4.40
C LYS A 171 31.94 -3.94 4.30
N TYR A 172 32.63 -3.24 3.39
CA TYR A 172 32.48 -1.79 3.27
C TYR A 172 31.02 -1.40 2.98
N TRP A 173 30.37 -2.04 2.01
CA TRP A 173 29.00 -1.70 1.62
C TRP A 173 28.00 -1.94 2.75
N ILE A 174 28.12 -3.04 3.50
CA ILE A 174 27.22 -3.31 4.63
C ILE A 174 27.48 -2.37 5.79
N ASP A 175 28.72 -2.05 6.11
CA ASP A 175 29.05 -1.08 7.16
C ASP A 175 28.56 0.32 6.82
N GLU A 176 28.81 0.79 5.59
CA GLU A 176 28.37 2.09 5.10
C GLU A 176 26.84 2.20 5.15
N HIS A 177 26.13 1.22 4.59
CA HIS A 177 24.67 1.26 4.57
C HIS A 177 24.07 1.06 5.97
N THR A 178 24.71 0.30 6.86
CA THR A 178 24.31 0.20 8.28
C THR A 178 24.47 1.54 9.00
N ARG A 179 25.41 2.40 8.59
CA ARG A 179 25.67 3.71 9.22
C ARG A 179 24.82 4.83 8.64
N ASP A 180 24.71 4.90 7.31
CA ASP A 180 24.17 6.06 6.58
C ASP A 180 23.10 5.71 5.54
N GLY A 181 22.72 4.44 5.38
CA GLY A 181 21.72 4.01 4.40
C GLY A 181 20.34 4.63 4.65
N TYR A 182 19.74 5.18 3.60
CA TYR A 182 18.40 5.78 3.63
C TYR A 182 17.32 4.71 3.85
N LEU A 183 16.38 4.98 4.77
CA LEU A 183 15.27 4.10 5.15
C LEU A 183 15.66 2.67 5.53
N ARG A 184 16.93 2.43 5.92
CA ARG A 184 17.44 1.10 6.27
C ARG A 184 16.74 0.40 7.45
N ASP A 185 15.95 1.14 8.22
CA ASP A 185 15.24 0.70 9.43
C ASP A 185 13.71 0.85 9.30
N MET A 186 13.21 1.04 8.08
CA MET A 186 11.81 1.28 7.75
C MET A 186 11.20 0.04 7.05
N PRO A 187 10.53 -0.87 7.77
CA PRO A 187 9.74 -1.96 7.19
C PRO A 187 8.74 -1.44 6.16
N GLY A 188 8.65 -2.09 5.00
CA GLY A 188 7.76 -1.66 3.93
C GLY A 188 8.34 -0.61 2.99
N SER A 189 9.60 -0.21 3.16
CA SER A 189 10.33 0.52 2.13
C SER A 189 11.09 -0.42 1.19
N ASN A 190 11.07 -0.09 -0.09
CA ASN A 190 11.88 -0.69 -1.14
C ASN A 190 13.40 -0.67 -0.84
N MET A 191 13.88 0.39 -0.18
CA MET A 191 15.27 0.57 0.26
C MET A 191 15.63 -0.43 1.34
N HIS A 192 14.78 -0.49 2.37
CA HIS A 192 14.94 -1.47 3.45
C HIS A 192 14.94 -2.89 2.88
N ALA A 193 14.04 -3.22 1.95
CA ALA A 193 13.98 -4.55 1.33
C ALA A 193 15.28 -5.01 0.66
N GLY A 194 15.98 -4.12 -0.04
CA GLY A 194 17.29 -4.48 -0.58
C GLY A 194 18.40 -4.54 0.46
N PHE A 195 18.33 -3.71 1.50
CA PHE A 195 19.29 -3.81 2.59
C PHE A 195 19.15 -5.13 3.38
N VAL A 196 17.92 -5.58 3.63
CA VAL A 196 17.63 -6.86 4.28
C VAL A 196 18.27 -8.03 3.50
N SER A 197 18.10 -8.06 2.18
CA SER A 197 18.72 -9.11 1.35
C SER A 197 20.24 -8.99 1.32
N ALA A 198 20.78 -7.81 1.08
CA ALA A 198 22.22 -7.57 1.03
C ALA A 198 22.93 -7.99 2.33
N LYS A 199 22.40 -7.57 3.48
CA LYS A 199 23.00 -7.86 4.79
C LYS A 199 22.89 -9.33 5.16
N THR A 200 21.75 -9.96 4.89
CA THR A 200 21.57 -11.40 5.12
C THR A 200 22.53 -12.22 4.26
N PHE A 201 22.66 -11.89 2.97
CA PHE A 201 23.58 -12.60 2.08
C PHE A 201 25.05 -12.36 2.46
N ALA A 202 25.44 -11.14 2.82
CA ALA A 202 26.79 -10.85 3.26
C ALA A 202 27.14 -11.59 4.56
N ALA A 203 26.23 -11.65 5.53
CA ALA A 203 26.44 -12.41 6.76
C ALA A 203 26.75 -13.89 6.48
N LEU A 204 25.96 -14.52 5.60
CA LEU A 204 26.11 -15.94 5.27
C LEU A 204 27.30 -16.22 4.35
N ALA A 205 27.53 -15.39 3.35
CA ALA A 205 28.58 -15.58 2.35
C ALA A 205 29.99 -15.37 2.93
N LEU A 206 30.11 -14.51 3.95
CA LEU A 206 31.39 -14.16 4.57
C LEU A 206 31.65 -14.96 5.86
N ALA A 207 30.75 -15.87 6.23
CA ALA A 207 30.80 -16.63 7.46
C ALA A 207 32.02 -17.57 7.53
N GLY A 208 32.88 -17.32 8.53
CA GLY A 208 34.15 -18.03 8.71
C GLY A 208 35.33 -17.40 7.95
N GLU A 209 35.09 -16.37 7.14
CA GLU A 209 36.12 -15.70 6.35
C GLU A 209 36.33 -14.21 6.71
N GLU A 210 35.31 -13.57 7.28
CA GLU A 210 35.33 -12.18 7.74
C GLU A 210 34.77 -12.09 9.17
N PRO A 211 35.54 -11.58 10.16
CA PRO A 211 35.07 -11.46 11.54
C PRO A 211 33.74 -10.70 11.69
N SER A 212 33.50 -9.69 10.85
CA SER A 212 32.26 -8.89 10.88
C SER A 212 30.99 -9.68 10.54
N ALA A 213 31.11 -10.86 9.90
CA ALA A 213 29.98 -11.68 9.48
C ALA A 213 29.09 -12.14 10.65
N ALA A 214 29.67 -12.42 11.82
CA ALA A 214 28.91 -12.79 13.02
C ALA A 214 28.02 -11.65 13.52
N THR A 215 28.53 -10.42 13.48
CA THR A 215 27.76 -9.22 13.79
C THR A 215 26.65 -9.01 12.77
N TYR A 216 26.93 -9.15 11.48
CA TYR A 216 25.91 -9.00 10.44
C TYR A 216 24.80 -10.03 10.57
N TRP A 217 25.11 -11.28 10.92
CA TRP A 217 24.14 -12.32 11.13
C TRP A 217 23.22 -12.02 12.31
N THR A 218 23.81 -11.65 13.45
CA THR A 218 23.06 -11.25 14.64
C THR A 218 22.12 -10.08 14.32
N GLN A 219 22.62 -9.05 13.62
CA GLN A 219 21.81 -7.91 13.22
C GLN A 219 20.74 -8.26 12.18
N ALA A 220 21.02 -9.19 11.25
CA ALA A 220 20.03 -9.63 10.28
C ALA A 220 18.87 -10.37 10.97
N VAL A 221 19.18 -11.30 11.88
CA VAL A 221 18.14 -12.11 12.56
C VAL A 221 17.45 -11.33 13.67
N ASP A 222 18.20 -10.76 14.61
CA ASP A 222 17.63 -10.16 15.82
C ASP A 222 17.09 -8.74 15.56
N ASP A 223 17.84 -7.90 14.86
CA ASP A 223 17.44 -6.51 14.64
C ASP A 223 16.50 -6.38 13.43
N ILE A 224 16.89 -6.90 12.26
CA ILE A 224 16.08 -6.75 11.03
C ILE A 224 14.83 -7.63 11.08
N PHE A 225 14.97 -8.96 11.18
CA PHE A 225 13.79 -9.82 11.17
C PHE A 225 13.01 -9.73 12.49
N GLY A 226 13.69 -9.76 13.63
CA GLY A 226 13.07 -9.70 14.96
C GLY A 226 12.44 -8.35 15.28
N LYS A 227 13.23 -7.27 15.35
CA LYS A 227 12.73 -5.96 15.78
C LYS A 227 12.06 -5.16 14.67
N GLN A 228 12.69 -5.06 13.49
CA GLN A 228 12.19 -4.21 12.43
C GLN A 228 11.00 -4.86 11.72
N ILE A 229 11.13 -6.05 11.14
CA ILE A 229 10.05 -6.67 10.38
C ILE A 229 8.96 -7.21 11.33
N LYS A 230 9.30 -8.08 12.28
CA LYS A 230 8.30 -8.67 13.18
C LYS A 230 7.70 -7.64 14.14
N ASP A 231 8.49 -6.99 14.99
CA ASP A 231 7.91 -6.14 16.05
C ASP A 231 7.37 -4.80 15.51
N LYS A 232 8.14 -4.08 14.67
CA LYS A 232 7.73 -2.78 14.10
C LYS A 232 6.85 -2.93 12.86
N GLY A 233 7.17 -3.84 11.95
CA GLY A 233 6.49 -4.01 10.66
C GLY A 233 5.19 -4.81 10.75
N LEU A 234 5.18 -5.89 11.52
CA LEU A 234 4.05 -6.84 11.63
C LEU A 234 3.32 -6.75 12.98
N GLY A 235 3.81 -5.92 13.90
CA GLY A 235 3.17 -5.65 15.18
C GLY A 235 1.76 -5.06 15.05
N ALA A 236 1.11 -4.78 16.19
CA ALA A 236 -0.30 -4.36 16.21
C ALA A 236 -0.60 -3.12 15.36
N SER A 237 0.33 -2.15 15.34
CA SER A 237 0.28 -0.94 14.50
C SER A 237 1.22 -0.98 13.31
N GLY A 238 1.76 -2.16 12.99
CA GLY A 238 2.79 -2.34 11.97
C GLY A 238 2.26 -2.19 10.54
N ILE A 239 3.08 -1.58 9.71
CA ILE A 239 2.81 -1.18 8.32
C ILE A 239 2.68 -2.34 7.32
N LEU A 240 3.29 -3.49 7.60
CA LEU A 240 3.28 -4.69 6.74
C LEU A 240 2.13 -5.65 7.06
N ARG A 241 1.30 -5.31 8.05
CA ARG A 241 0.22 -6.18 8.50
C ARG A 241 -0.79 -6.43 7.39
N ASP A 242 -1.22 -7.70 7.26
CA ASP A 242 -2.15 -8.21 6.25
C ASP A 242 -1.62 -8.22 4.81
N GLY A 243 -0.31 -8.05 4.60
CA GLY A 243 0.36 -8.32 3.33
C GLY A 243 0.35 -7.16 2.32
N ASP A 244 -0.08 -5.96 2.72
CA ASP A 244 -0.10 -4.77 1.85
C ASP A 244 1.23 -4.04 1.86
N TRP A 245 1.42 -3.14 0.90
CA TRP A 245 2.65 -2.38 0.77
C TRP A 245 2.42 -0.87 0.79
N PRO A 246 3.09 -0.11 1.68
CA PRO A 246 2.82 1.31 1.90
C PRO A 246 3.29 2.23 0.77
N GLU A 247 4.26 1.80 -0.02
CA GLU A 247 4.77 2.51 -1.21
C GLU A 247 3.98 2.15 -2.48
N GLY A 248 2.95 1.31 -2.35
CA GLY A 248 2.14 0.85 -3.46
C GLY A 248 2.71 -0.33 -4.25
N TRP A 249 1.90 -0.79 -5.20
CA TRP A 249 2.14 -2.00 -5.97
C TRP A 249 3.09 -1.81 -7.16
N GLU A 250 3.62 -0.61 -7.40
CA GLU A 250 4.84 -0.38 -8.20
C GLU A 250 6.07 -0.93 -7.45
N TYR A 251 6.17 -0.61 -6.14
CA TYR A 251 7.36 -0.88 -5.33
C TYR A 251 7.32 -2.19 -4.55
N ALA A 252 6.13 -2.68 -4.20
CA ALA A 252 5.96 -3.96 -3.51
C ALA A 252 6.58 -5.15 -4.26
N PRO A 253 6.36 -5.34 -5.58
CA PRO A 253 6.74 -6.55 -6.31
C PRO A 253 8.19 -6.99 -6.12
N PHE A 254 9.16 -6.07 -6.31
CA PHE A 254 10.58 -6.40 -6.17
C PHE A 254 10.99 -6.54 -4.70
N SER A 255 10.39 -5.73 -3.82
CA SER A 255 10.67 -5.73 -2.39
C SER A 255 10.25 -7.03 -1.70
N LEU A 256 9.08 -7.57 -2.08
CA LEU A 256 8.59 -8.87 -1.63
C LEU A 256 9.51 -10.03 -2.05
N VAL A 257 10.10 -9.96 -3.25
CA VAL A 257 11.11 -10.94 -3.70
C VAL A 257 12.38 -10.82 -2.86
N GLY A 258 12.85 -9.60 -2.59
CA GLY A 258 14.02 -9.34 -1.74
C GLY A 258 13.85 -9.89 -0.31
N TYR A 259 12.75 -9.54 0.35
CA TYR A 259 12.39 -10.10 1.66
C TYR A 259 12.24 -11.62 1.60
N GLY A 260 11.58 -12.16 0.59
CA GLY A 260 11.34 -13.60 0.45
C GLY A 260 12.65 -14.40 0.32
N LEU A 261 13.60 -13.92 -0.49
CA LEU A 261 14.91 -14.55 -0.62
C LEU A 261 15.72 -14.48 0.68
N ALA A 262 15.75 -13.30 1.31
CA ALA A 262 16.47 -13.10 2.56
C ALA A 262 15.90 -13.99 3.68
N TRP A 263 14.57 -14.01 3.81
CA TRP A 263 13.88 -14.82 4.82
C TRP A 263 14.11 -16.32 4.59
N ARG A 264 14.02 -16.78 3.33
CA ARG A 264 14.34 -18.19 3.00
C ARG A 264 15.76 -18.56 3.38
N ALA A 265 16.73 -17.70 3.06
CA ALA A 265 18.13 -17.93 3.41
C ALA A 265 18.31 -17.97 4.93
N ALA A 266 17.68 -17.06 5.67
CA ALA A 266 17.76 -17.05 7.13
C ALA A 266 17.13 -18.32 7.76
N LYS A 267 15.95 -18.72 7.27
CA LYS A 267 15.20 -19.89 7.74
C LYS A 267 15.92 -21.21 7.47
N GLN A 268 16.62 -21.32 6.33
CA GLN A 268 17.48 -22.48 6.04
C GLN A 268 18.55 -22.72 7.11
N HIS A 269 18.93 -21.66 7.84
CA HIS A 269 19.94 -21.69 8.91
C HIS A 269 19.35 -21.50 10.31
N GLY A 270 18.07 -21.83 10.49
CA GLY A 270 17.43 -21.97 11.81
C GLY A 270 16.78 -20.71 12.36
N ALA A 271 16.72 -19.59 11.62
CA ALA A 271 15.92 -18.45 12.04
C ALA A 271 14.42 -18.80 12.02
N ALA A 272 13.66 -18.38 13.04
CA ALA A 272 12.26 -18.75 13.19
C ALA A 272 11.41 -17.57 13.70
N PHE A 273 10.54 -17.05 12.83
CA PHE A 273 9.56 -16.01 13.12
C PHE A 273 8.24 -16.37 12.40
N PRO A 274 7.30 -17.07 13.06
CA PRO A 274 6.03 -17.44 12.45
C PRO A 274 5.23 -16.26 11.89
N GLU A 275 5.43 -15.06 12.44
CA GLU A 275 4.83 -13.82 11.95
C GLU A 275 5.32 -13.47 10.54
N VAL A 276 6.60 -13.68 10.26
CA VAL A 276 7.19 -13.45 8.93
C VAL A 276 6.69 -14.50 7.93
N ASP A 277 6.54 -15.76 8.36
CA ASP A 277 5.90 -16.79 7.54
C ASP A 277 4.45 -16.41 7.18
N ARG A 278 3.66 -15.99 8.18
CA ARG A 278 2.27 -15.54 7.99
C ARG A 278 2.17 -14.32 7.07
N PHE A 279 3.12 -13.40 7.12
CA PHE A 279 3.16 -12.28 6.19
C PHE A 279 3.15 -12.76 4.73
N PHE A 280 3.95 -13.76 4.38
CA PHE A 280 3.96 -14.33 3.03
C PHE A 280 2.69 -15.15 2.70
N ASP A 281 1.95 -15.62 3.70
CA ASP A 281 0.63 -16.24 3.51
C ASP A 281 -0.46 -15.20 3.15
N ASP A 282 -0.33 -13.97 3.66
CA ASP A 282 -1.31 -12.90 3.48
C ASP A 282 -1.14 -12.13 2.15
N VAL A 283 0.08 -12.08 1.59
CA VAL A 283 0.42 -11.30 0.39
C VAL A 283 -0.43 -11.63 -0.84
N VAL A 284 -0.54 -12.89 -1.25
CA VAL A 284 -1.28 -13.27 -2.48
C VAL A 284 -2.80 -13.04 -2.34
N PRO A 285 -3.45 -13.47 -1.24
CA PRO A 285 -4.86 -13.16 -1.02
C PRO A 285 -5.16 -11.67 -1.08
N LEU A 286 -4.34 -10.85 -0.42
CA LEU A 286 -4.50 -9.40 -0.48
C LEU A 286 -4.25 -8.85 -1.87
N TYR A 287 -3.16 -9.24 -2.54
CA TYR A 287 -2.85 -8.72 -3.87
C TYR A 287 -3.98 -9.00 -4.88
N ARG A 288 -4.66 -10.15 -4.79
CA ARG A 288 -5.84 -10.42 -5.62
C ARG A 288 -7.01 -9.47 -5.36
N HIS A 289 -7.13 -8.92 -4.16
CA HIS A 289 -8.13 -7.90 -3.86
C HIS A 289 -7.82 -6.54 -4.47
N THR A 290 -6.59 -6.28 -4.92
CA THR A 290 -6.25 -5.02 -5.59
C THR A 290 -6.68 -5.02 -7.06
N PHE A 291 -6.96 -6.19 -7.65
CA PHE A 291 -7.22 -6.30 -9.09
C PHE A 291 -8.58 -5.69 -9.43
N PHE A 292 -8.61 -4.88 -10.48
CA PHE A 292 -9.86 -4.43 -11.07
C PHE A 292 -10.66 -5.65 -11.58
N PRO A 293 -12.00 -5.58 -11.60
CA PRO A 293 -12.83 -6.70 -11.98
C PRO A 293 -12.58 -7.26 -13.39
N ASP A 294 -12.23 -6.42 -14.38
CA ASP A 294 -11.87 -6.91 -15.73
C ASP A 294 -10.45 -7.50 -15.81
N THR A 295 -9.72 -7.45 -14.70
CA THR A 295 -8.37 -7.99 -14.50
C THR A 295 -7.29 -7.38 -15.39
N LYS A 296 -7.54 -6.28 -16.11
CA LYS A 296 -6.48 -5.65 -16.93
C LYS A 296 -5.42 -4.90 -16.12
N GLY A 297 -5.69 -4.66 -14.84
CA GLY A 297 -4.75 -4.04 -13.92
C GLY A 297 -5.23 -4.10 -12.47
N GLY A 298 -4.49 -3.44 -11.59
CA GLY A 298 -4.82 -3.32 -10.17
C GLY A 298 -4.80 -1.87 -9.67
N TYR A 299 -5.46 -1.67 -8.53
CA TYR A 299 -5.23 -0.49 -7.70
C TYR A 299 -3.77 -0.46 -7.27
N GLU A 300 -3.17 0.70 -7.45
CA GLU A 300 -1.74 0.91 -7.34
C GLU A 300 -1.36 1.34 -5.92
N GLY A 301 -1.94 2.45 -5.45
CA GLY A 301 -1.84 2.91 -4.07
C GLY A 301 -0.45 3.33 -3.64
N GLY A 302 0.10 4.41 -4.18
CA GLY A 302 1.48 4.83 -3.92
C GLY A 302 2.00 5.69 -5.06
N ASP A 303 3.29 5.58 -5.40
CA ASP A 303 3.81 6.16 -6.63
C ASP A 303 3.65 5.22 -7.82
N TRP A 304 3.15 5.76 -8.94
CA TRP A 304 3.07 5.08 -10.22
C TRP A 304 3.72 5.90 -11.33
N GLY A 305 4.68 5.29 -12.02
CA GLY A 305 5.47 5.95 -13.07
C GLY A 305 4.78 6.04 -14.42
N ASP A 306 3.91 5.08 -14.77
CA ASP A 306 3.28 5.02 -16.08
C ASP A 306 2.05 5.95 -16.18
N ALA A 307 1.78 6.45 -17.38
CA ALA A 307 0.59 7.23 -17.71
C ALA A 307 -0.68 6.36 -17.84
N SER A 308 -0.67 5.14 -17.29
CA SER A 308 -1.80 4.23 -17.28
C SER A 308 -2.77 4.53 -16.14
N ARG A 309 -4.01 4.09 -16.31
CA ARG A 309 -5.05 4.25 -15.29
C ARG A 309 -4.89 3.28 -14.12
N HIS A 310 -4.37 2.10 -14.40
CA HIS A 310 -4.19 1.00 -13.47
C HIS A 310 -2.73 0.55 -13.46
N ALA A 311 -2.28 0.04 -12.31
CA ALA A 311 -0.99 -0.63 -12.23
C ALA A 311 -1.03 -1.93 -13.04
N THR A 312 0.08 -2.25 -13.69
CA THR A 312 0.26 -3.55 -14.34
C THR A 312 0.29 -4.63 -13.26
N ILE A 313 -0.51 -5.68 -13.46
CA ILE A 313 -0.47 -6.85 -12.59
C ILE A 313 0.81 -7.63 -12.86
N THR A 314 1.63 -7.82 -11.84
CA THR A 314 2.90 -8.55 -11.95
C THR A 314 2.84 -9.87 -11.21
N ARG A 315 3.68 -10.82 -11.61
CA ARG A 315 3.82 -12.14 -10.97
C ARG A 315 4.67 -12.12 -9.70
N ARG A 316 5.36 -11.01 -9.38
CA ARG A 316 6.36 -11.01 -8.29
C ARG A 316 5.79 -11.15 -6.88
N PRO A 317 4.59 -10.66 -6.54
CA PRO A 317 4.01 -10.94 -5.22
C PRO A 317 3.82 -12.44 -4.97
N ALA A 318 3.36 -13.19 -5.99
CA ALA A 318 3.28 -14.65 -5.93
C ALA A 318 4.67 -15.30 -5.82
N LEU A 319 5.65 -14.79 -6.57
CA LEU A 319 7.04 -15.24 -6.47
C LEU A 319 7.63 -15.02 -5.07
N GLY A 320 7.48 -13.83 -4.51
CA GLY A 320 7.90 -13.48 -3.15
C GLY A 320 7.26 -14.38 -2.10
N SER A 321 5.97 -14.70 -2.25
CA SER A 321 5.26 -15.61 -1.34
C SER A 321 5.82 -17.04 -1.37
N LEU A 322 6.11 -17.58 -2.56
CA LEU A 322 6.75 -18.90 -2.68
C LEU A 322 8.19 -18.90 -2.13
N LEU A 323 8.94 -17.81 -2.33
CA LEU A 323 10.30 -17.67 -1.84
C LEU A 323 10.32 -17.57 -0.31
N GLY A 324 9.59 -16.60 0.25
CA GLY A 324 9.45 -16.36 1.69
C GLY A 324 8.78 -17.52 2.42
N GLY A 325 8.06 -18.35 1.67
CA GLY A 325 7.80 -19.71 2.08
C GLY A 325 6.43 -19.93 2.67
N ALA A 326 5.44 -19.31 2.03
CA ALA A 326 4.03 -19.51 2.26
C ALA A 326 3.65 -21.00 2.38
N ASP A 327 2.58 -21.25 3.14
CA ASP A 327 2.04 -22.57 3.41
C ASP A 327 1.55 -23.28 2.12
N ALA A 328 1.16 -24.55 2.21
CA ALA A 328 0.74 -25.31 1.03
C ALA A 328 -0.47 -24.71 0.31
N LYS A 329 -1.42 -24.13 1.06
CA LYS A 329 -2.63 -23.52 0.48
C LYS A 329 -2.26 -22.23 -0.26
N ARG A 330 -1.47 -21.37 0.35
CA ARG A 330 -1.03 -20.08 -0.21
C ARG A 330 -0.03 -20.27 -1.34
N ALA A 331 0.80 -21.31 -1.27
CA ALA A 331 1.63 -21.74 -2.38
C ALA A 331 0.79 -22.20 -3.60
N ALA A 332 -0.37 -22.82 -3.39
CA ALA A 332 -1.28 -23.19 -4.48
C ALA A 332 -1.92 -21.95 -5.13
N HIS A 333 -2.31 -20.95 -4.34
CA HIS A 333 -2.80 -19.66 -4.83
C HIS A 333 -1.71 -18.89 -5.60
N ALA A 334 -0.51 -18.84 -5.05
CA ALA A 334 0.65 -18.24 -5.72
C ALA A 334 0.96 -18.96 -7.03
N SER A 335 0.92 -20.30 -7.04
CA SER A 335 1.17 -21.11 -8.25
C SER A 335 0.11 -20.87 -9.33
N ALA A 336 -1.16 -20.66 -8.97
CA ALA A 336 -2.21 -20.27 -9.90
C ALA A 336 -1.95 -18.88 -10.49
N MET A 337 -1.56 -17.92 -9.66
CA MET A 337 -1.24 -16.57 -10.13
C MET A 337 -0.01 -16.56 -11.07
N LEU A 338 1.00 -17.39 -10.83
CA LEU A 338 2.14 -17.53 -11.75
C LEU A 338 1.77 -18.14 -13.10
N ALA A 339 0.70 -18.93 -13.16
CA ALA A 339 0.19 -19.57 -14.38
C ALA A 339 -0.85 -18.70 -15.13
N ASP A 340 -1.35 -17.64 -14.49
CA ASP A 340 -2.39 -16.77 -15.03
C ASP A 340 -1.82 -15.87 -16.14
N PRO A 341 -2.31 -15.97 -17.40
CA PRO A 341 -1.81 -15.16 -18.51
C PRO A 341 -2.13 -13.67 -18.36
N VAL A 342 -3.08 -13.30 -17.49
CA VAL A 342 -3.40 -11.90 -17.18
C VAL A 342 -2.25 -11.22 -16.43
N THR A 343 -1.52 -12.00 -15.65
CA THR A 343 -0.32 -11.50 -14.97
C THR A 343 0.80 -11.39 -16.02
N GLY A 344 1.44 -10.21 -16.11
CA GLY A 344 2.44 -9.90 -17.14
C GLY A 344 3.63 -10.86 -17.15
N GLU A 345 4.49 -10.73 -18.16
CA GLU A 345 5.66 -11.61 -18.33
C GLU A 345 6.64 -11.53 -17.14
N LEU A 346 7.26 -12.67 -16.86
CA LEU A 346 8.30 -12.84 -15.85
C LEU A 346 9.64 -12.90 -16.58
N ASP A 347 10.30 -11.75 -16.71
CA ASP A 347 11.65 -11.69 -17.29
C ASP A 347 12.66 -10.97 -16.38
N GLU A 348 12.31 -10.76 -15.10
CA GLU A 348 13.10 -9.90 -14.21
C GLU A 348 13.86 -10.63 -13.09
N CYS A 349 13.62 -11.92 -12.84
CA CYS A 349 14.52 -12.71 -11.98
C CYS A 349 14.46 -14.22 -12.24
N LEU A 350 15.16 -14.69 -13.29
CA LEU A 350 15.19 -16.11 -13.68
C LEU A 350 15.63 -17.05 -12.55
N MET A 351 16.61 -16.62 -11.75
CA MET A 351 17.09 -17.36 -10.59
C MET A 351 16.00 -17.49 -9.50
N CYS A 352 15.27 -16.41 -9.24
CA CYS A 352 14.18 -16.39 -8.28
C CYS A 352 13.08 -17.39 -8.69
N GLU A 353 12.69 -17.38 -9.96
CA GLU A 353 11.68 -18.28 -10.51
C GLU A 353 12.08 -19.75 -10.39
N ALA A 354 13.34 -20.07 -10.71
CA ALA A 354 13.87 -21.43 -10.58
C ALA A 354 13.81 -21.91 -9.12
N ILE A 355 14.22 -21.07 -8.16
CA ILE A 355 14.16 -21.41 -6.73
C ILE A 355 12.71 -21.56 -6.25
N ALA A 356 11.82 -20.64 -6.64
CA ALA A 356 10.40 -20.72 -6.28
C ALA A 356 9.71 -21.96 -6.88
N GLU A 357 10.12 -22.37 -8.07
CA GLU A 357 9.61 -23.56 -8.75
C GLU A 357 9.88 -24.86 -8.00
N THR A 358 10.89 -24.89 -7.12
CA THR A 358 11.12 -26.03 -6.19
C THR A 358 10.02 -26.17 -5.13
N ARG A 359 9.21 -25.13 -4.93
CA ARG A 359 8.10 -25.08 -3.97
C ARG A 359 6.72 -24.97 -4.61
N LYS A 360 6.64 -24.83 -5.95
CA LYS A 360 5.35 -24.81 -6.65
C LYS A 360 4.59 -26.10 -6.35
N VAL A 361 3.30 -25.95 -6.06
CA VAL A 361 2.36 -27.05 -5.84
C VAL A 361 1.26 -26.99 -6.90
N ALA A 362 0.31 -27.93 -6.87
CA ALA A 362 -0.85 -27.91 -7.76
C ALA A 362 -1.58 -26.55 -7.64
N PRO A 363 -1.74 -25.79 -8.74
CA PRO A 363 -2.42 -24.51 -8.72
C PRO A 363 -3.87 -24.60 -8.26
N VAL A 364 -4.29 -23.67 -7.40
CA VAL A 364 -5.70 -23.46 -7.03
C VAL A 364 -6.01 -21.97 -7.18
N ASP A 365 -6.99 -21.62 -8.00
CA ASP A 365 -7.40 -20.22 -8.15
C ASP A 365 -8.08 -19.73 -6.87
N TYR A 366 -7.56 -18.66 -6.29
CA TYR A 366 -8.11 -18.01 -5.11
C TYR A 366 -9.59 -17.65 -5.28
N VAL A 367 -10.01 -17.18 -6.46
CA VAL A 367 -11.40 -16.75 -6.70
C VAL A 367 -12.37 -17.94 -6.72
N SER A 368 -11.91 -19.10 -7.19
CA SER A 368 -12.71 -20.34 -7.19
C SER A 368 -13.13 -20.78 -5.78
N GLU A 369 -12.42 -20.35 -4.74
CA GLU A 369 -12.75 -20.62 -3.33
C GLU A 369 -13.85 -19.68 -2.77
N LYS A 370 -14.41 -18.80 -3.60
CA LYS A 370 -15.41 -17.79 -3.21
C LYS A 370 -14.95 -16.94 -2.01
N PRO A 371 -13.79 -16.28 -2.12
CA PRO A 371 -13.28 -15.47 -1.03
C PRO A 371 -14.21 -14.28 -0.74
N PRO A 372 -14.12 -13.67 0.46
CA PRO A 372 -14.88 -12.47 0.79
C PRO A 372 -14.75 -11.40 -0.29
N THR A 373 -15.79 -10.58 -0.47
CA THR A 373 -15.76 -9.48 -1.45
C THR A 373 -15.17 -8.20 -0.88
N PHE A 374 -14.54 -8.25 0.29
CA PHE A 374 -13.82 -7.14 0.88
C PHE A 374 -12.70 -7.63 1.79
N THR A 375 -11.67 -6.81 1.97
CA THR A 375 -10.57 -7.04 2.91
C THR A 375 -9.98 -5.71 3.37
N PHE A 376 -9.54 -5.65 4.63
CA PHE A 376 -8.92 -4.45 5.19
C PHE A 376 -7.45 -4.73 5.47
N ALA A 377 -6.57 -4.07 4.71
CA ALA A 377 -5.16 -4.04 4.99
C ALA A 377 -4.91 -3.08 6.14
N ARG A 378 -4.71 -3.62 7.35
CA ARG A 378 -4.58 -2.76 8.52
C ARG A 378 -3.31 -1.94 8.44
N GLY A 379 -2.18 -2.51 8.01
CA GLY A 379 -0.92 -1.79 7.99
C GLY A 379 -0.99 -0.47 7.20
N THR A 380 -1.57 -0.51 6.01
CA THR A 380 -1.73 0.62 5.08
C THR A 380 -3.05 1.36 5.23
N ARG A 381 -4.00 0.83 6.01
CA ARG A 381 -5.39 1.33 6.11
C ARG A 381 -6.11 1.43 4.76
N ASN A 382 -5.81 0.50 3.84
CA ASN A 382 -6.55 0.34 2.60
C ASN A 382 -7.70 -0.67 2.81
N PHE A 383 -8.93 -0.23 2.56
CA PHE A 383 -10.11 -1.09 2.62
C PHE A 383 -10.62 -1.37 1.20
N TYR A 384 -10.33 -2.56 0.72
CA TYR A 384 -10.73 -3.04 -0.61
C TYR A 384 -12.11 -3.65 -0.52
N ALA A 385 -13.00 -3.30 -1.44
CA ALA A 385 -14.33 -3.90 -1.55
C ALA A 385 -14.77 -4.04 -3.01
N ARG A 386 -15.60 -5.05 -3.27
CA ARG A 386 -16.23 -5.31 -4.56
C ARG A 386 -17.65 -5.85 -4.40
N SER A 387 -18.48 -5.71 -5.42
CA SER A 387 -19.84 -6.25 -5.39
C SER A 387 -19.87 -7.76 -5.65
N SER A 388 -18.91 -8.28 -6.42
CA SER A 388 -18.69 -9.71 -6.66
C SER A 388 -17.29 -9.91 -7.27
N TRP A 389 -16.96 -11.16 -7.64
CA TRP A 389 -15.76 -11.49 -8.42
C TRP A 389 -16.02 -11.58 -9.93
N ALA A 390 -17.19 -11.13 -10.41
CA ALA A 390 -17.50 -11.08 -11.84
C ALA A 390 -16.76 -9.94 -12.55
N ALA A 391 -16.55 -10.07 -13.86
CA ALA A 391 -15.79 -9.11 -14.66
C ALA A 391 -16.45 -7.73 -14.80
N ASP A 392 -17.74 -7.60 -14.48
CA ASP A 392 -18.51 -6.36 -14.51
C ASP A 392 -18.87 -5.85 -13.11
N ALA A 393 -18.25 -6.43 -12.06
CA ALA A 393 -18.47 -6.02 -10.69
C ALA A 393 -18.09 -4.55 -10.47
N TYR A 394 -18.66 -3.97 -9.41
CA TYR A 394 -18.17 -2.72 -8.85
C TYR A 394 -16.99 -3.01 -7.94
N PHE A 395 -16.00 -2.12 -7.93
CA PHE A 395 -14.80 -2.21 -7.12
C PHE A 395 -14.47 -0.84 -6.52
N THR A 396 -14.04 -0.81 -5.26
CA THR A 396 -13.62 0.41 -4.58
C THR A 396 -12.48 0.12 -3.60
N VAL A 397 -11.68 1.14 -3.36
CA VAL A 397 -10.70 1.17 -2.26
C VAL A 397 -10.91 2.45 -1.49
N PHE A 398 -11.11 2.36 -0.18
CA PHE A 398 -11.03 3.50 0.73
C PHE A 398 -9.65 3.53 1.36
N THR A 399 -9.01 4.70 1.41
CA THR A 399 -7.68 4.83 2.03
C THR A 399 -7.64 5.97 3.05
N SER A 400 -7.06 5.69 4.21
CA SER A 400 -6.74 6.70 5.23
C SER A 400 -5.58 6.21 6.08
N ALA A 401 -4.45 6.03 5.41
CA ALA A 401 -3.20 5.65 6.04
C ALA A 401 -2.68 6.77 6.96
N PRO A 402 -2.05 6.44 8.10
CA PRO A 402 -1.07 7.34 8.68
C PRO A 402 -0.02 7.70 7.63
N ARG A 403 0.78 8.73 7.85
CA ARG A 403 2.05 8.78 7.13
C ARG A 403 2.93 7.66 7.68
N LEU A 404 3.03 6.61 6.89
CA LEU A 404 3.65 5.33 7.21
C LEU A 404 5.08 5.28 6.68
N GLY A 405 5.37 6.01 5.59
CA GLY A 405 6.70 6.18 5.01
C GLY A 405 6.91 7.55 4.37
N PRO A 406 8.15 8.08 4.35
CA PRO A 406 8.39 9.41 3.81
C PRO A 406 8.50 9.46 2.28
N ASP A 407 8.70 8.31 1.60
CA ASP A 407 9.07 8.24 0.19
C ASP A 407 7.83 8.14 -0.73
N HIS A 408 7.56 6.96 -1.29
CA HIS A 408 6.55 6.73 -2.33
C HIS A 408 5.08 6.69 -1.85
N GLN A 409 4.80 7.18 -0.64
CA GLN A 409 3.44 7.28 -0.13
C GLN A 409 2.85 8.66 -0.44
N GLN A 410 1.67 8.70 -1.04
CA GLN A 410 0.99 9.95 -1.38
C GLN A 410 0.31 10.63 -0.17
N PHE A 411 0.11 11.95 -0.25
CA PHE A 411 -0.65 12.75 0.72
C PHE A 411 -2.16 12.67 0.47
N ASN A 412 -2.69 11.45 0.49
CA ASN A 412 -4.03 11.13 -0.01
C ASN A 412 -4.94 10.48 1.05
N ALA A 413 -4.71 10.73 2.35
CA ALA A 413 -5.60 10.21 3.38
C ALA A 413 -7.03 10.72 3.14
N SER A 414 -8.03 9.86 3.29
CA SER A 414 -9.45 10.06 2.88
C SER A 414 -9.73 9.97 1.37
N SER A 415 -8.79 9.49 0.56
CA SER A 415 -9.04 9.22 -0.85
C SER A 415 -9.85 7.94 -1.05
N PHE A 416 -10.46 7.81 -2.22
CA PHE A 416 -11.04 6.56 -2.69
C PHE A 416 -11.04 6.48 -4.21
N VAL A 417 -11.27 5.28 -4.72
CA VAL A 417 -11.54 5.00 -6.14
C VAL A 417 -12.84 4.22 -6.29
N LEU A 418 -13.47 4.28 -7.45
CA LEU A 418 -14.65 3.49 -7.83
C LEU A 418 -14.52 3.07 -9.28
N ALA A 419 -14.70 1.80 -9.56
CA ALA A 419 -14.76 1.27 -10.90
C ALA A 419 -15.91 0.29 -11.09
N ARG A 420 -16.29 0.10 -12.35
CA ARG A 420 -17.22 -0.94 -12.80
C ARG A 420 -16.56 -1.70 -13.95
N GLY A 421 -16.23 -2.97 -13.74
CA GLY A 421 -15.37 -3.68 -14.68
C GLY A 421 -14.01 -2.98 -14.82
N GLY A 422 -13.62 -2.64 -16.05
CA GLY A 422 -12.41 -1.86 -16.36
C GLY A 422 -12.63 -0.35 -16.48
N ASP A 423 -13.83 0.15 -16.16
CA ASP A 423 -14.17 1.56 -16.31
C ASP A 423 -13.97 2.31 -14.98
N ASP A 424 -12.97 3.20 -14.93
CA ASP A 424 -12.67 4.05 -13.77
C ASP A 424 -13.66 5.21 -13.64
N LEU A 425 -14.68 5.04 -12.80
CA LEU A 425 -15.69 6.05 -12.51
C LEU A 425 -15.11 7.15 -11.62
N VAL A 426 -14.44 6.76 -10.53
CA VAL A 426 -13.61 7.66 -9.70
C VAL A 426 -12.20 7.10 -9.69
N ALA A 427 -11.26 7.84 -10.27
CA ALA A 427 -9.90 7.39 -10.55
C ALA A 427 -8.89 8.05 -9.61
N ASP A 428 -7.75 7.40 -9.38
CA ASP A 428 -6.56 8.05 -8.80
C ASP A 428 -5.57 8.38 -9.92
N PRO A 429 -5.50 9.65 -10.36
CA PRO A 429 -4.60 10.06 -11.43
C PRO A 429 -3.29 10.66 -10.91
N SER A 430 -2.99 10.50 -9.62
CA SER A 430 -1.85 11.17 -9.00
C SER A 430 -0.54 10.80 -9.69
N PRO A 431 0.27 11.78 -10.14
CA PRO A 431 1.54 11.49 -10.77
C PRO A 431 2.55 10.97 -9.76
N TYR A 432 3.53 10.22 -10.26
CA TYR A 432 4.72 9.81 -9.51
C TYR A 432 5.31 10.98 -8.69
N GLY A 433 5.68 10.71 -7.44
CA GLY A 433 6.28 11.69 -6.54
C GLY A 433 5.36 12.86 -6.18
N SER A 434 4.04 12.73 -6.35
CA SER A 434 3.11 13.79 -5.99
C SER A 434 3.05 13.97 -4.48
N LEU A 435 3.57 15.10 -4.01
CA LEU A 435 3.43 15.52 -2.61
C LEU A 435 2.16 16.35 -2.36
N SER A 436 1.18 16.30 -3.28
CA SER A 436 -0.03 17.12 -3.26
C SER A 436 -1.28 16.29 -3.03
N THR A 437 -2.06 16.65 -2.01
CA THR A 437 -3.43 16.11 -1.81
C THR A 437 -4.34 16.37 -3.01
N PHE A 438 -4.03 17.37 -3.84
CA PHE A 438 -4.88 17.83 -4.94
C PHE A 438 -4.70 17.11 -6.26
N THR A 439 -3.80 16.13 -6.33
CA THR A 439 -3.72 15.23 -7.49
C THR A 439 -4.69 14.05 -7.38
N GLY A 440 -5.15 13.71 -6.18
CA GLY A 440 -6.10 12.63 -5.92
C GLY A 440 -7.49 13.11 -5.50
N ASN A 441 -8.22 12.23 -4.80
CA ASN A 441 -9.61 12.43 -4.37
C ASN A 441 -9.73 12.76 -2.87
N ALA A 442 -8.61 12.95 -2.18
CA ALA A 442 -8.57 13.22 -0.75
C ALA A 442 -9.14 14.60 -0.39
N LEU A 443 -9.69 14.69 0.82
CA LEU A 443 -10.15 15.93 1.42
C LEU A 443 -8.95 16.78 1.86
N ALA A 444 -9.04 18.10 1.67
CA ALA A 444 -8.09 19.05 2.24
C ALA A 444 -8.80 20.18 2.98
N VAL A 445 -8.16 20.73 4.00
CA VAL A 445 -8.69 21.81 4.84
C VAL A 445 -7.67 22.93 4.89
N ASP A 446 -8.11 24.17 4.66
CA ASP A 446 -7.24 25.33 4.77
C ASP A 446 -6.68 25.43 6.21
N SER A 447 -5.39 25.13 6.36
CA SER A 447 -4.65 25.21 7.62
C SER A 447 -3.54 26.25 7.54
N GLN A 448 -3.32 26.97 8.63
CA GLN A 448 -2.17 27.86 8.82
C GLN A 448 -1.03 27.18 9.57
N THR A 449 -1.22 25.95 10.04
CA THR A 449 -0.22 25.18 10.79
C THR A 449 0.65 24.33 9.88
N VAL A 450 0.07 23.75 8.83
CA VAL A 450 0.80 23.02 7.78
C VAL A 450 1.94 23.87 7.21
N GLU A 451 3.05 23.26 6.81
CA GLU A 451 4.16 23.98 6.17
C GLU A 451 3.68 24.73 4.91
N PRO A 452 4.21 25.94 4.63
CA PRO A 452 3.77 26.74 3.49
C PRO A 452 3.72 25.97 2.17
N ASP A 453 4.72 25.11 1.91
CA ASP A 453 4.82 24.33 0.67
C ASP A 453 3.78 23.23 0.52
N TYR A 454 3.04 22.90 1.59
CA TYR A 454 1.98 21.88 1.63
C TYR A 454 0.56 22.47 1.76
N ARG A 455 0.40 23.78 2.03
CA ARG A 455 -0.91 24.45 2.14
C ARG A 455 -1.63 24.69 0.81
N PRO A 456 -2.92 24.35 0.65
CA PRO A 456 -3.87 23.98 1.70
C PRO A 456 -4.10 22.44 1.79
N GLY A 457 -3.18 21.64 1.26
CA GLY A 457 -3.19 20.19 1.33
C GLY A 457 -2.81 19.65 2.71
N GLN A 458 -2.68 18.32 2.78
CA GLN A 458 -2.15 17.60 3.94
C GLN A 458 -0.64 17.84 4.04
N GLY A 459 -0.11 17.94 5.26
CA GLY A 459 1.29 18.31 5.52
C GLY A 459 2.24 17.13 5.55
N HIS A 460 3.53 17.42 5.40
CA HIS A 460 4.63 16.45 5.53
C HIS A 460 4.48 15.65 6.84
N TYR A 461 4.36 16.33 7.98
CA TYR A 461 4.28 15.63 9.26
C TYR A 461 2.89 15.07 9.58
N GLY A 462 1.93 15.18 8.65
CA GLY A 462 0.55 14.75 8.80
C GLY A 462 0.40 13.30 9.25
N ARG A 463 -0.63 13.05 10.08
CA ARG A 463 -1.10 11.71 10.43
C ARG A 463 -2.59 11.62 10.14
N ALA A 464 -3.02 10.50 9.59
CA ALA A 464 -4.43 10.16 9.50
C ALA A 464 -4.64 8.75 10.03
N ASP A 465 -5.90 8.37 10.18
CA ASP A 465 -6.27 7.01 10.53
C ASP A 465 -7.59 6.62 9.90
N MET A 466 -7.78 5.31 9.77
CA MET A 466 -9.07 4.70 9.51
C MET A 466 -9.50 4.00 10.82
N PRO A 467 -10.07 4.73 11.79
CA PRO A 467 -10.35 4.18 13.13
C PRO A 467 -11.20 2.93 13.11
N TRP A 468 -12.01 2.74 12.06
CA TRP A 468 -12.70 1.49 11.79
C TRP A 468 -13.10 1.38 10.32
N ALA A 469 -13.23 0.13 9.88
CA ALA A 469 -13.70 -0.29 8.56
C ALA A 469 -14.43 -1.62 8.72
N ARG A 470 -15.65 -1.74 8.21
CA ARG A 470 -16.50 -2.93 8.40
C ARG A 470 -17.24 -3.30 7.13
N GLY A 471 -17.30 -4.60 6.88
CA GLY A 471 -18.19 -5.18 5.87
C GLY A 471 -19.31 -5.98 6.52
N PHE A 472 -20.42 -6.10 5.80
CA PHE A 472 -21.67 -6.67 6.30
C PHE A 472 -22.14 -7.81 5.40
N GLU A 473 -23.02 -8.67 5.90
CA GLU A 473 -23.54 -9.85 5.18
C GLU A 473 -24.17 -9.51 3.82
N SER A 474 -24.68 -8.27 3.65
CA SER A 474 -25.23 -7.80 2.38
C SER A 474 -24.18 -7.43 1.33
N GLY A 475 -22.90 -7.41 1.69
CA GLY A 475 -21.81 -6.85 0.89
C GLY A 475 -21.64 -5.34 1.03
N VAL A 476 -22.54 -4.64 1.76
CA VAL A 476 -22.29 -3.24 2.15
C VAL A 476 -21.00 -3.17 2.93
N VAL A 477 -20.21 -2.13 2.67
CA VAL A 477 -19.06 -1.79 3.49
C VAL A 477 -19.12 -0.33 3.92
N ALA A 478 -18.63 -0.05 5.13
CA ALA A 478 -18.59 1.29 5.69
C ALA A 478 -17.26 1.53 6.41
N ALA A 479 -16.70 2.73 6.24
CA ALA A 479 -15.44 3.13 6.84
C ALA A 479 -15.43 4.62 7.17
N ARG A 480 -14.54 5.01 8.06
CA ARG A 480 -14.31 6.40 8.45
C ARG A 480 -12.84 6.73 8.30
N ALA A 481 -12.53 7.81 7.60
CA ALA A 481 -11.23 8.48 7.66
C ALA A 481 -11.28 9.61 8.70
N ASP A 482 -10.30 9.65 9.59
CA ASP A 482 -10.01 10.79 10.46
C ASP A 482 -8.71 11.44 10.01
N ILE A 483 -8.81 12.69 9.55
CA ILE A 483 -7.70 13.41 8.91
C ILE A 483 -7.39 14.74 9.61
N ALA A 484 -7.94 15.01 10.80
CA ALA A 484 -7.67 16.26 11.52
C ALA A 484 -6.16 16.47 11.77
N MET A 485 -5.46 15.37 12.06
CA MET A 485 -4.01 15.35 12.28
C MET A 485 -3.20 15.32 10.98
N ALA A 486 -3.83 15.25 9.81
CA ALA A 486 -3.14 15.33 8.52
C ALA A 486 -2.63 16.76 8.24
N PHE A 487 -3.14 17.74 9.00
CA PHE A 487 -2.82 19.16 8.90
C PHE A 487 -1.90 19.66 10.01
N ARG A 488 -1.18 18.76 10.68
CA ARG A 488 -0.28 19.12 11.78
C ARG A 488 1.12 19.53 11.32
N ASP A 489 1.81 20.29 12.16
CA ASP A 489 3.24 20.62 12.00
C ASP A 489 4.16 19.56 12.66
N TYR A 490 5.48 19.78 12.55
CA TYR A 490 6.50 18.94 13.20
C TYR A 490 6.46 18.96 14.74
N GLN A 491 5.72 19.88 15.36
CA GLN A 491 5.52 19.99 16.82
C GLN A 491 4.19 19.35 17.27
N ASP A 492 3.55 18.57 16.39
CA ASP A 492 2.26 17.93 16.61
C ASP A 492 1.08 18.90 16.86
N LYS A 493 1.20 20.16 16.45
CA LYS A 493 0.09 21.14 16.55
C LYS A 493 -0.77 21.09 15.30
N THR A 494 -2.08 21.24 15.44
CA THR A 494 -3.04 21.41 14.34
C THR A 494 -4.05 22.50 14.69
N ASP A 495 -4.45 23.28 13.71
CA ASP A 495 -5.53 24.28 13.76
C ASP A 495 -6.80 23.82 13.02
N VAL A 496 -6.87 22.51 12.77
CA VAL A 496 -8.04 21.80 12.24
C VAL A 496 -8.52 20.84 13.34
N PRO A 497 -9.41 21.29 14.25
CA PRO A 497 -9.82 20.47 15.41
C PRO A 497 -10.70 19.28 15.03
N PHE A 498 -11.16 19.22 13.79
CA PHE A 498 -11.98 18.13 13.27
C PHE A 498 -11.96 18.10 11.75
N ALA A 499 -11.71 16.94 11.16
CA ALA A 499 -11.90 16.67 9.74
C ALA A 499 -12.08 15.17 9.52
N LYS A 500 -13.26 14.78 9.02
CA LYS A 500 -13.63 13.38 8.78
C LYS A 500 -14.30 13.20 7.44
N ARG A 501 -14.05 12.04 6.83
CA ARG A 501 -14.80 11.53 5.69
C ARG A 501 -15.34 10.15 6.03
N ASP A 502 -16.65 10.01 5.93
CA ASP A 502 -17.33 8.73 6.07
C ASP A 502 -17.67 8.17 4.69
N PHE A 503 -17.45 6.87 4.51
CA PHE A 503 -17.71 6.15 3.27
C PHE A 503 -18.72 5.04 3.50
N VAL A 504 -19.67 4.90 2.58
CA VAL A 504 -20.51 3.69 2.46
C VAL A 504 -20.51 3.24 1.02
N PHE A 505 -20.06 2.02 0.75
CA PHE A 505 -20.23 1.38 -0.54
C PHE A 505 -21.42 0.41 -0.49
N VAL A 506 -22.32 0.55 -1.45
CA VAL A 506 -23.45 -0.33 -1.67
C VAL A 506 -23.16 -1.20 -2.89
N PRO A 507 -23.30 -2.54 -2.82
CA PRO A 507 -22.97 -3.44 -3.93
C PRO A 507 -23.73 -3.20 -5.25
N SER A 508 -24.76 -2.35 -5.26
CA SER A 508 -25.45 -1.90 -6.48
C SER A 508 -24.64 -0.91 -7.32
N GLY A 509 -23.56 -0.33 -6.79
CA GLY A 509 -22.71 0.63 -7.51
C GLY A 509 -22.64 2.02 -6.88
N GLU A 510 -23.29 2.24 -5.73
CA GLU A 510 -23.28 3.54 -5.07
C GLU A 510 -22.19 3.66 -4.00
N ILE A 511 -21.57 4.84 -3.93
CA ILE A 511 -20.78 5.28 -2.78
C ILE A 511 -21.40 6.54 -2.20
N VAL A 512 -21.75 6.51 -0.92
CA VAL A 512 -22.14 7.71 -0.16
C VAL A 512 -20.93 8.23 0.61
N VAL A 513 -20.65 9.53 0.45
CA VAL A 513 -19.57 10.23 1.13
C VAL A 513 -20.16 11.35 2.00
N ILE A 514 -19.82 11.37 3.29
CA ILE A 514 -20.13 12.48 4.21
C ILE A 514 -18.82 13.15 4.62
N ASP A 515 -18.60 14.36 4.12
CA ASP A 515 -17.44 15.20 4.40
C ASP A 515 -17.77 16.26 5.44
N ARG A 516 -16.99 16.31 6.51
CA ARG A 516 -17.18 17.27 7.59
C ARG A 516 -15.84 17.79 8.10
N ALA A 517 -15.71 19.10 8.25
CA ALA A 517 -14.53 19.73 8.82
C ALA A 517 -14.87 20.97 9.66
N ARG A 518 -14.08 21.22 10.70
CA ARG A 518 -14.05 22.49 11.41
C ARG A 518 -12.77 23.21 11.08
N THR A 519 -12.90 24.46 10.65
CA THR A 519 -11.80 25.26 10.12
C THR A 519 -11.52 26.50 10.97
N ASP A 520 -12.08 26.62 12.18
CA ASP A 520 -12.05 27.74 13.14
C ASP A 520 -12.24 29.18 12.62
N ALA A 521 -12.47 29.37 11.31
CA ALA A 521 -12.67 30.68 10.69
C ALA A 521 -13.47 30.55 9.39
N ALA A 522 -14.38 31.49 9.14
CA ALA A 522 -15.21 31.49 7.93
C ALA A 522 -14.40 31.54 6.61
N ALA A 523 -13.25 32.21 6.64
CA ALA A 523 -12.36 32.34 5.47
C ALA A 523 -11.57 31.06 5.14
N ARG A 524 -11.48 30.11 6.08
CA ARG A 524 -10.79 28.83 5.90
C ARG A 524 -11.81 27.79 5.48
N GLY A 525 -11.63 27.19 4.31
CA GLY A 525 -12.59 26.25 3.73
C GLY A 525 -12.09 24.81 3.70
N MET A 526 -13.04 23.92 3.43
CA MET A 526 -12.81 22.51 3.10
C MET A 526 -12.83 22.35 1.57
N ASN A 527 -11.74 21.87 1.00
CA ASN A 527 -11.55 21.67 -0.43
C ASN A 527 -11.92 20.23 -0.80
N VAL A 528 -12.98 20.05 -1.58
CA VAL A 528 -13.49 18.75 -2.01
C VAL A 528 -13.29 18.61 -3.51
N ARG A 529 -12.80 17.45 -3.95
CA ARG A 529 -12.59 17.13 -5.36
C ARG A 529 -12.68 15.63 -5.60
N PHE A 530 -13.12 15.27 -6.80
CA PHE A 530 -13.17 13.89 -7.28
C PHE A 530 -12.75 13.87 -8.75
N ARG A 531 -11.87 12.94 -9.11
CA ARG A 531 -11.29 12.75 -10.43
C ARG A 531 -11.91 11.54 -11.10
N SER A 532 -12.24 11.69 -12.37
CA SER A 532 -12.98 10.70 -13.13
C SER A 532 -12.39 10.56 -14.52
N ALA A 533 -12.27 9.32 -15.02
CA ALA A 533 -11.96 9.10 -16.42
C ALA A 533 -13.20 9.32 -17.33
N ALA A 534 -14.39 9.44 -16.73
CA ALA A 534 -15.60 9.84 -17.44
C ALA A 534 -15.56 11.30 -17.86
N SER A 535 -16.12 11.58 -19.05
CA SER A 535 -16.30 12.95 -19.53
C SER A 535 -17.47 13.60 -18.81
N LEU A 536 -17.17 14.33 -17.74
CA LEU A 536 -18.16 14.91 -16.83
C LEU A 536 -18.77 16.19 -17.41
N THR A 537 -20.05 16.38 -17.14
CA THR A 537 -20.79 17.62 -17.38
C THR A 537 -21.56 17.97 -16.12
N LEU A 538 -21.51 19.25 -15.72
CA LEU A 538 -22.24 19.74 -14.56
C LEU A 538 -23.76 19.64 -14.82
N THR A 539 -24.51 19.24 -13.81
CA THR A 539 -25.98 19.22 -13.79
C THR A 539 -26.49 20.15 -12.69
N ALA A 540 -27.81 20.36 -12.61
CA ALA A 540 -28.39 21.16 -11.52
C ALA A 540 -28.10 20.53 -10.13
N ASP A 541 -28.07 19.20 -10.08
CA ASP A 541 -27.96 18.42 -8.85
C ASP A 541 -26.60 17.74 -8.70
N GLY A 542 -25.56 18.17 -9.42
CA GLY A 542 -24.21 17.61 -9.34
C GLY A 542 -23.50 17.53 -10.70
N ALA A 543 -23.13 16.32 -11.13
CA ALA A 543 -22.48 16.09 -12.42
C ALA A 543 -22.81 14.70 -12.97
N LYS A 544 -22.61 14.50 -14.28
CA LYS A 544 -22.71 13.17 -14.91
C LYS A 544 -21.72 13.01 -16.05
N GLY A 545 -21.29 11.79 -16.35
CA GLY A 545 -20.42 11.52 -17.50
C GLY A 545 -20.28 10.05 -17.81
N THR A 546 -19.76 9.74 -19.00
CA THR A 546 -19.57 8.35 -19.46
C THR A 546 -18.11 8.00 -19.63
N VAL A 547 -17.78 6.72 -19.38
CA VAL A 547 -16.47 6.12 -19.63
C VAL A 547 -16.68 4.66 -20.04
N GLY A 548 -16.12 4.27 -21.19
CA GLY A 548 -16.26 2.91 -21.71
C GLY A 548 -17.73 2.46 -21.82
N GLY A 549 -18.07 1.37 -21.13
CA GLY A 549 -19.42 0.80 -21.07
C GLY A 549 -20.27 1.28 -19.89
N SER A 550 -19.80 2.28 -19.16
CA SER A 550 -20.35 2.71 -17.87
C SER A 550 -20.65 4.22 -17.85
N GLU A 551 -21.53 4.62 -16.94
CA GLU A 551 -21.87 6.00 -16.63
C GLU A 551 -21.62 6.27 -15.14
N LEU A 552 -21.18 7.48 -14.82
CA LEU A 552 -21.10 8.00 -13.47
C LEU A 552 -22.09 9.15 -13.32
N VAL A 553 -22.98 9.06 -12.34
CA VAL A 553 -23.78 10.19 -11.86
C VAL A 553 -23.29 10.58 -10.47
N ILE A 554 -22.97 11.86 -10.28
CA ILE A 554 -22.59 12.44 -9.00
C ILE A 554 -23.77 13.27 -8.51
N HIS A 555 -24.41 12.84 -7.43
CA HIS A 555 -25.49 13.56 -6.76
C HIS A 555 -24.93 14.44 -5.65
N GLN A 556 -25.09 15.76 -5.78
CA GLN A 556 -24.83 16.71 -4.71
C GLN A 556 -26.05 16.78 -3.78
N VAL A 557 -26.00 16.01 -2.68
CA VAL A 557 -27.15 15.85 -1.78
C VAL A 557 -27.33 17.07 -0.87
N THR A 558 -26.27 17.42 -0.15
CA THR A 558 -26.25 18.53 0.82
C THR A 558 -24.90 19.22 0.76
N ARG A 559 -24.88 20.54 0.91
CA ARG A 559 -23.63 21.30 1.08
C ARG A 559 -23.89 22.59 1.86
N SER A 560 -23.04 22.92 2.83
CA SER A 560 -23.17 24.16 3.62
C SER A 560 -22.67 25.43 2.90
N GLY A 561 -22.20 25.32 1.65
CA GLY A 561 -21.81 26.43 0.79
C GLY A 561 -20.81 26.04 -0.30
N GLY A 562 -20.39 27.01 -1.12
CA GLY A 562 -19.52 26.76 -2.28
C GLY A 562 -20.31 26.44 -3.55
N THR A 563 -19.65 26.54 -4.70
CA THR A 563 -20.22 26.28 -6.03
C THR A 563 -19.47 25.12 -6.66
N PRO A 564 -20.17 24.11 -7.22
CA PRO A 564 -19.51 23.01 -7.89
C PRO A 564 -19.07 23.44 -9.29
N GLU A 565 -17.94 22.92 -9.71
CA GLU A 565 -17.46 23.06 -11.08
C GLU A 565 -16.93 21.72 -11.59
N VAL A 566 -17.05 21.53 -12.90
CA VAL A 566 -16.36 20.47 -13.64
C VAL A 566 -15.29 21.11 -14.49
N ARG A 567 -14.06 20.61 -14.41
CA ARG A 567 -12.97 21.04 -15.29
C ARG A 567 -12.14 19.87 -15.78
N LYS A 568 -11.57 20.03 -16.97
CA LYS A 568 -10.65 19.05 -17.54
C LYS A 568 -9.26 19.22 -16.96
N ILE A 569 -8.61 18.11 -16.65
CA ILE A 569 -7.22 18.06 -16.23
C ILE A 569 -6.45 17.26 -17.26
N THR A 570 -5.52 17.95 -17.91
CA THR A 570 -4.66 17.34 -18.92
C THR A 570 -3.55 16.53 -18.25
N GLN A 571 -3.13 15.48 -18.94
CA GLN A 571 -1.93 14.74 -18.57
C GLN A 571 -0.71 15.66 -18.53
N VAL A 572 0.16 15.47 -17.53
CA VAL A 572 1.51 16.00 -17.52
C VAL A 572 2.51 14.86 -17.57
N SER A 573 3.62 15.05 -18.29
CA SER A 573 4.66 14.04 -18.47
C SER A 573 5.60 13.89 -17.27
N ARG A 574 5.53 14.80 -16.28
CA ARG A 574 6.40 14.82 -15.10
C ARG A 574 5.64 15.22 -13.84
N THR A 575 6.29 14.91 -12.72
CA THR A 575 5.91 15.19 -11.33
C THR A 575 5.56 16.67 -11.08
N CYS A 576 5.00 16.96 -9.92
CA CYS A 576 4.69 18.32 -9.46
C CYS A 576 5.94 19.23 -9.22
N GLN A 577 7.13 18.86 -9.72
CA GLN A 577 8.43 19.44 -9.32
C GLN A 577 8.91 20.66 -10.13
N ASN A 578 8.12 21.19 -11.08
CA ASN A 578 8.53 22.35 -11.88
C ASN A 578 8.26 23.71 -11.16
N GLY A 579 8.89 23.93 -10.01
CA GLY A 579 9.02 25.27 -9.38
C GLY A 579 7.76 25.87 -8.74
N ALA A 580 6.66 25.10 -8.63
CA ALA A 580 5.51 25.48 -7.82
C ALA A 580 5.62 24.82 -6.43
N PRO A 581 5.16 25.46 -5.34
CA PRO A 581 5.04 24.79 -4.06
C PRO A 581 4.18 23.53 -4.23
N TYR A 582 4.60 22.42 -3.61
CA TYR A 582 4.01 21.09 -3.79
C TYR A 582 2.48 21.10 -3.68
N ASN A 583 1.97 21.96 -2.80
CA ASN A 583 0.59 22.09 -2.34
C ASN A 583 -0.54 22.37 -3.36
N ASN A 584 -0.26 23.04 -4.46
CA ASN A 584 -1.30 23.50 -5.40
C ASN A 584 -1.27 22.73 -6.71
N CYS A 585 -0.42 21.71 -6.80
CA CYS A 585 -0.36 20.85 -7.95
C CYS A 585 -1.66 20.07 -8.09
N THR A 586 -2.36 20.29 -9.21
CA THR A 586 -3.58 19.53 -9.56
C THR A 586 -3.36 18.63 -10.76
N ALA A 587 -2.09 18.31 -11.06
CA ALA A 587 -1.64 17.47 -12.16
C ALA A 587 -2.30 16.09 -12.14
N ALA A 588 -2.26 15.44 -13.30
CA ALA A 588 -2.75 14.08 -13.50
C ALA A 588 -1.79 13.33 -14.44
N ARG A 589 -1.52 12.05 -14.16
CA ARG A 589 -0.69 11.18 -15.01
C ARG A 589 -1.40 10.69 -16.27
N PHE A 590 -2.74 10.76 -16.28
CA PHE A 590 -3.59 10.56 -17.46
C PHE A 590 -4.73 11.59 -17.47
N PRO A 591 -5.35 11.88 -18.63
CA PRO A 591 -6.45 12.84 -18.69
C PRO A 591 -7.65 12.41 -17.85
N VAL A 592 -8.18 13.35 -17.06
CA VAL A 592 -9.37 13.16 -16.22
C VAL A 592 -10.21 14.43 -16.20
N ASP A 593 -11.49 14.29 -15.88
CA ASP A 593 -12.32 15.41 -15.46
C ASP A 593 -12.35 15.47 -13.92
N GLU A 594 -12.37 16.68 -13.38
CA GLU A 594 -12.45 16.96 -11.95
C GLU A 594 -13.80 17.61 -11.63
N TYR A 595 -14.59 16.97 -10.76
CA TYR A 595 -15.71 17.60 -10.07
C TYR A 595 -15.21 18.14 -8.73
N ARG A 596 -15.30 19.45 -8.50
CA ARG A 596 -14.75 20.08 -7.27
C ARG A 596 -15.59 21.23 -6.76
N PHE A 597 -15.41 21.53 -5.48
CA PHE A 597 -15.95 22.70 -4.81
C PHE A 597 -15.18 23.00 -3.52
N LYS A 598 -15.33 24.22 -3.02
CA LYS A 598 -14.79 24.65 -1.72
C LYS A 598 -15.91 25.06 -0.80
N VAL A 599 -16.05 24.36 0.33
CA VAL A 599 -17.08 24.64 1.34
C VAL A 599 -16.52 25.63 2.36
N PRO A 600 -17.18 26.77 2.61
CA PRO A 600 -16.70 27.77 3.58
C PRO A 600 -16.77 27.25 5.02
N GLY A 601 -15.93 27.82 5.88
CA GLY A 601 -15.95 27.57 7.32
C GLY A 601 -16.99 28.42 8.07
N PRO A 602 -16.99 28.39 9.41
CA PRO A 602 -16.10 27.59 10.28
C PRO A 602 -16.51 26.11 10.38
N SER A 603 -17.71 25.74 9.93
CA SER A 603 -18.22 24.37 9.90
C SER A 603 -18.60 24.00 8.47
N ALA A 604 -17.77 23.17 7.84
CA ALA A 604 -17.95 22.71 6.48
C ALA A 604 -18.60 21.33 6.45
N LEU A 605 -19.66 21.18 5.64
CA LEU A 605 -20.38 19.93 5.43
C LEU A 605 -20.65 19.74 3.93
N ALA A 606 -20.41 18.53 3.43
CA ALA A 606 -20.92 18.08 2.14
C ALA A 606 -21.34 16.60 2.20
N VAL A 607 -22.46 16.27 1.57
CA VAL A 607 -22.91 14.90 1.33
C VAL A 607 -22.99 14.70 -0.18
N THR A 608 -22.27 13.71 -0.68
CA THR A 608 -22.19 13.38 -2.11
C THR A 608 -22.46 11.90 -2.31
N VAL A 609 -23.25 11.54 -3.32
CA VAL A 609 -23.46 10.15 -3.73
C VAL A 609 -22.89 9.96 -5.14
N PHE A 610 -22.02 8.98 -5.29
CA PHE A 610 -21.50 8.51 -6.58
C PHE A 610 -22.32 7.31 -6.98
N ASP A 611 -22.98 7.39 -8.12
CA ASP A 611 -23.80 6.33 -8.68
C ASP A 611 -23.14 5.80 -9.94
N GLY A 612 -22.51 4.63 -9.81
CA GLY A 612 -21.95 3.89 -10.94
C GLY A 612 -23.02 3.07 -11.64
N LEU A 613 -23.11 3.24 -12.96
CA LEU A 613 -24.17 2.68 -13.78
C LEU A 613 -23.59 1.91 -14.97
N LYS A 614 -24.31 0.87 -15.40
CA LYS A 614 -24.15 0.41 -16.80
C LYS A 614 -24.70 1.50 -17.73
N ALA A 615 -24.11 1.68 -18.90
CA ALA A 615 -24.66 2.60 -19.91
C ALA A 615 -26.16 2.33 -20.18
N GLY A 616 -26.98 3.38 -20.03
CA GLY A 616 -28.44 3.32 -20.20
C GLY A 616 -29.23 2.78 -19.00
N GLU A 617 -28.57 2.41 -17.90
CA GLU A 617 -29.24 2.11 -16.63
C GLU A 617 -29.82 3.39 -16.02
N ALA A 618 -30.99 3.28 -15.38
CA ALA A 618 -31.57 4.40 -14.65
C ALA A 618 -30.73 4.70 -13.39
N ALA A 619 -30.46 5.98 -13.16
CA ALA A 619 -29.83 6.44 -11.93
C ALA A 619 -30.73 6.15 -10.71
N ALA A 620 -30.10 6.00 -9.54
CA ALA A 620 -30.82 5.95 -8.27
C ALA A 620 -31.54 7.28 -8.00
N THR A 621 -32.68 7.19 -7.33
CA THR A 621 -33.29 8.37 -6.72
C THR A 621 -32.55 8.64 -5.43
N VAL A 622 -31.94 9.82 -5.31
CA VAL A 622 -31.16 10.23 -4.13
C VAL A 622 -31.82 11.43 -3.47
N SER A 623 -32.12 11.32 -2.18
CA SER A 623 -32.71 12.39 -1.38
C SER A 623 -31.81 12.78 -0.21
N ASP A 624 -31.78 14.06 0.12
CA ASP A 624 -31.21 14.56 1.36
C ASP A 624 -32.08 14.11 2.53
N VAL A 625 -31.49 13.41 3.52
CA VAL A 625 -32.23 12.91 4.68
C VAL A 625 -32.96 14.05 5.40
N THR A 626 -32.39 15.26 5.45
CA THR A 626 -33.06 16.43 6.07
C THR A 626 -34.33 16.87 5.34
N LYS A 627 -34.49 16.49 4.07
CA LYS A 627 -35.64 16.83 3.21
C LYS A 627 -36.67 15.70 3.12
N VAL A 628 -36.33 14.49 3.58
CA VAL A 628 -37.28 13.36 3.65
C VAL A 628 -38.42 13.67 4.61
N ASP A 629 -38.12 14.33 5.73
CA ASP A 629 -39.12 14.76 6.71
C ASP A 629 -38.64 15.99 7.49
N ALA A 630 -39.57 16.90 7.82
CA ALA A 630 -39.25 18.12 8.57
C ALA A 630 -38.72 17.84 9.99
N LYS A 631 -38.94 16.64 10.53
CA LYS A 631 -38.40 16.20 11.82
C LYS A 631 -36.89 15.93 11.80
N ASN A 632 -36.27 15.80 10.62
CA ASN A 632 -34.87 15.37 10.45
C ASN A 632 -33.84 16.50 10.67
N THR A 633 -33.98 17.26 11.75
CA THR A 633 -33.17 18.47 12.02
C THR A 633 -31.79 18.18 12.65
N GLY A 634 -31.58 17.00 13.24
CA GLY A 634 -30.35 16.61 13.93
C GLY A 634 -29.45 15.62 13.16
N VAL A 635 -29.80 15.31 11.92
CA VAL A 635 -29.16 14.27 11.10
C VAL A 635 -28.70 14.85 9.76
N VAL A 636 -27.65 14.28 9.19
CA VAL A 636 -27.20 14.55 7.81
C VAL A 636 -26.99 13.22 7.10
N GLY A 637 -27.11 13.22 5.77
CA GLY A 637 -26.85 12.01 4.99
C GLY A 637 -27.71 11.93 3.73
N ALA A 638 -27.84 10.72 3.19
CA ALA A 638 -28.57 10.46 1.96
C ALA A 638 -29.49 9.24 2.08
N GLU A 639 -30.66 9.33 1.47
CA GLU A 639 -31.51 8.18 1.17
C GLU A 639 -31.37 7.85 -0.31
N VAL A 640 -30.97 6.62 -0.62
CA VAL A 640 -30.67 6.13 -1.97
C VAL A 640 -31.64 5.01 -2.32
N VAL A 641 -32.43 5.20 -3.37
CA VAL A 641 -33.45 4.25 -3.82
C VAL A 641 -33.14 3.76 -5.24
N ARG A 642 -32.92 2.45 -5.41
CA ARG A 642 -32.74 1.80 -6.71
C ARG A 642 -33.65 0.57 -6.82
N GLY A 643 -34.67 0.68 -7.66
CA GLY A 643 -35.70 -0.36 -7.76
C GLY A 643 -36.40 -0.53 -6.41
N SER A 644 -36.41 -1.75 -5.86
CA SER A 644 -36.97 -2.05 -4.54
C SER A 644 -35.96 -1.92 -3.38
N ARG A 645 -34.73 -1.48 -3.66
CA ARG A 645 -33.68 -1.36 -2.65
C ARG A 645 -33.61 0.07 -2.15
N THR A 646 -33.74 0.24 -0.84
CA THR A 646 -33.54 1.53 -0.16
C THR A 646 -32.36 1.42 0.79
N VAL A 647 -31.42 2.35 0.70
CA VAL A 647 -30.32 2.51 1.65
C VAL A 647 -30.37 3.92 2.23
N VAL A 648 -30.45 4.03 3.55
CA VAL A 648 -30.35 5.28 4.29
C VAL A 648 -28.97 5.34 4.93
N VAL A 649 -28.16 6.29 4.50
CA VAL A 649 -26.90 6.61 5.16
C VAL A 649 -27.12 7.86 5.98
N ALA A 650 -26.94 7.77 7.29
CA ALA A 650 -27.24 8.84 8.23
C ALA A 650 -26.06 9.07 9.19
N SER A 651 -25.92 10.30 9.67
CA SER A 651 -24.91 10.68 10.64
C SER A 651 -25.41 11.83 11.52
N SER A 652 -24.89 11.92 12.74
CA SER A 652 -25.10 13.10 13.60
C SER A 652 -24.64 14.37 12.88
N ALA A 653 -25.48 15.40 12.88
CA ALA A 653 -25.15 16.71 12.33
C ALA A 653 -24.08 17.47 13.15
N LYS A 654 -23.73 17.01 14.35
CA LYS A 654 -22.85 17.72 15.30
C LYS A 654 -21.40 17.26 15.19
N ASP A 655 -20.65 17.72 14.18
CA ASP A 655 -19.19 17.51 14.04
C ASP A 655 -18.70 16.08 14.42
N GLY A 656 -19.45 15.05 14.02
CA GLY A 656 -19.12 13.65 14.34
C GLY A 656 -19.24 13.23 15.81
N ALA A 657 -19.82 14.05 16.69
CA ALA A 657 -20.14 13.69 18.06
C ALA A 657 -21.57 13.10 18.14
N ALA A 658 -21.68 11.93 18.74
CA ALA A 658 -22.97 11.35 19.07
C ALA A 658 -23.62 12.15 20.21
N GLY A 659 -24.89 12.54 20.04
CA GLY A 659 -25.70 13.06 21.14
C GLY A 659 -26.16 11.92 22.08
N PRO A 660 -26.97 12.22 23.11
CA PRO A 660 -27.64 11.18 23.90
C PRO A 660 -28.67 10.38 23.08
N GLU A 661 -29.15 10.97 21.98
CA GLU A 661 -30.14 10.41 21.07
C GLU A 661 -29.86 10.89 19.65
N LEU A 662 -30.11 10.02 18.67
CA LEU A 662 -30.21 10.36 17.25
C LEU A 662 -31.56 9.87 16.73
N ALA A 663 -32.34 10.77 16.11
CA ALA A 663 -33.65 10.46 15.58
C ALA A 663 -33.82 11.03 14.17
N TYR A 664 -34.48 10.26 13.30
CA TYR A 664 -34.80 10.66 11.93
C TYR A 664 -35.94 9.80 11.36
N VAL A 665 -36.54 10.25 10.26
CA VAL A 665 -37.62 9.58 9.52
C VAL A 665 -37.10 9.23 8.13
N ALA A 666 -37.36 8.00 7.68
CA ALA A 666 -37.01 7.51 6.35
C ALA A 666 -38.26 7.07 5.57
N THR A 667 -38.19 7.06 4.24
CA THR A 667 -39.25 6.42 3.45
C THR A 667 -39.32 4.92 3.76
N ALA A 668 -40.50 4.33 3.59
CA ALA A 668 -40.76 2.98 4.08
C ALA A 668 -41.72 2.19 3.17
N ASP A 669 -41.64 2.44 1.87
CA ASP A 669 -42.39 1.69 0.85
C ASP A 669 -41.85 0.26 0.67
N ALA A 670 -40.56 0.06 0.98
CA ALA A 670 -39.85 -1.22 0.92
C ALA A 670 -38.95 -1.38 2.16
N GLU A 671 -38.36 -2.58 2.33
CA GLU A 671 -37.33 -2.79 3.35
C GLU A 671 -36.15 -1.84 3.07
N ALA A 672 -35.77 -1.06 4.07
CA ALA A 672 -34.65 -0.12 3.99
C ALA A 672 -33.48 -0.62 4.83
N ARG A 673 -32.27 -0.52 4.30
CA ARG A 673 -31.03 -0.73 5.05
C ARG A 673 -30.53 0.61 5.57
N HIS A 674 -30.22 0.70 6.85
CA HIS A 674 -29.72 1.89 7.50
C HIS A 674 -28.26 1.70 7.86
N VAL A 675 -27.40 2.63 7.44
CA VAL A 675 -26.00 2.73 7.86
C VAL A 675 -25.84 4.05 8.60
N VAL A 676 -25.68 3.97 9.91
CA VAL A 676 -25.70 5.14 10.80
C VAL A 676 -24.32 5.35 11.43
N PHE A 677 -23.71 6.46 11.08
CA PHE A 677 -22.50 6.98 11.71
C PHE A 677 -22.87 7.81 12.94
N ASP A 678 -21.97 7.86 13.94
CA ASP A 678 -22.15 8.68 15.14
C ASP A 678 -23.44 8.36 15.90
N ALA A 679 -23.84 7.08 15.87
CA ALA A 679 -24.92 6.55 16.68
C ALA A 679 -24.54 6.66 18.18
N PRO A 680 -25.47 7.06 19.07
CA PRO A 680 -25.24 7.01 20.51
C PRO A 680 -24.93 5.57 20.95
N GLU A 681 -23.92 5.38 21.80
CA GLU A 681 -23.47 4.06 22.22
C GLU A 681 -22.98 4.00 23.67
N THR A 682 -23.05 2.81 24.27
CA THR A 682 -22.38 2.44 25.53
C THR A 682 -21.79 1.06 25.30
N ASP A 683 -20.52 0.86 25.63
CA ASP A 683 -19.76 -0.37 25.34
C ASP A 683 -19.81 -0.78 23.85
N GLY A 684 -19.84 0.20 22.94
CA GLY A 684 -19.93 -0.03 21.50
C GLY A 684 -21.31 -0.52 21.02
N LYS A 685 -22.35 -0.39 21.84
CA LYS A 685 -23.71 -0.87 21.57
C LYS A 685 -24.75 0.24 21.51
N SER A 686 -25.72 0.09 20.60
CA SER A 686 -26.87 1.00 20.40
C SER A 686 -28.21 0.25 20.42
N THR A 687 -29.25 0.94 20.89
CA THR A 687 -30.64 0.48 20.87
C THR A 687 -31.38 1.25 19.80
N VAL A 688 -32.06 0.53 18.91
CA VAL A 688 -32.86 1.11 17.84
C VAL A 688 -34.33 0.81 18.10
N THR A 689 -35.14 1.87 18.13
CA THR A 689 -36.61 1.77 18.17
C THR A 689 -37.17 2.45 16.94
N THR A 690 -38.21 1.86 16.36
CA THR A 690 -38.87 2.37 15.16
C THR A 690 -40.37 2.46 15.36
N THR A 691 -41.02 3.37 14.63
CA THR A 691 -42.48 3.51 14.64
C THR A 691 -42.96 3.92 13.26
N ALA A 692 -44.03 3.28 12.77
CA ALA A 692 -44.67 3.66 11.52
C ALA A 692 -45.45 4.97 11.71
N GLU A 693 -45.12 5.99 10.91
CA GLU A 693 -45.74 7.31 10.97
C GLU A 693 -46.03 7.80 9.54
N GLY A 694 -47.31 7.91 9.17
CA GLY A 694 -47.70 8.48 7.87
C GLY A 694 -47.13 7.76 6.64
N GLY A 695 -46.99 6.42 6.70
CA GLY A 695 -46.38 5.61 5.64
C GLY A 695 -44.84 5.62 5.63
N LYS A 696 -44.21 6.31 6.58
CA LYS A 696 -42.77 6.35 6.80
C LYS A 696 -42.39 5.58 8.06
N CYS A 697 -41.09 5.38 8.29
CA CYS A 697 -40.57 4.86 9.54
C CYS A 697 -39.78 5.93 10.28
N ALA A 698 -40.27 6.32 11.46
CA ALA A 698 -39.49 7.10 12.42
C ALA A 698 -38.51 6.17 13.14
N VAL A 699 -37.24 6.53 13.13
CA VAL A 699 -36.12 5.81 13.74
C VAL A 699 -35.60 6.64 14.91
N LYS A 700 -35.42 5.99 16.06
CA LYS A 700 -34.80 6.56 17.26
C LYS A 700 -33.69 5.64 17.75
N ILE A 701 -32.53 6.22 18.03
CA ILE A 701 -31.31 5.51 18.39
C ILE A 701 -30.77 6.12 19.69
N VAL A 702 -30.54 5.27 20.68
CA VAL A 702 -29.97 5.64 21.99
C VAL A 702 -28.86 4.66 22.37
N ALA A 703 -28.03 5.06 23.32
CA ALA A 703 -26.90 4.25 23.79
C ALA A 703 -27.34 2.97 24.53
N GLY A 704 -26.52 1.90 24.45
CA GLY A 704 -26.75 0.61 25.11
C GLY A 704 -27.42 -0.43 24.20
N GLY A 705 -27.90 -1.56 24.73
CA GLY A 705 -28.63 -2.57 23.93
C GLY A 705 -27.75 -3.61 23.22
N ALA A 706 -28.24 -4.17 22.12
CA ALA A 706 -27.65 -5.36 21.48
C ALA A 706 -26.88 -5.07 20.18
N LEU A 707 -27.23 -4.02 19.43
CA LEU A 707 -26.71 -3.77 18.08
C LEU A 707 -25.34 -3.10 18.15
N ALA A 708 -24.39 -3.51 17.31
CA ALA A 708 -23.07 -2.86 17.25
C ALA A 708 -23.15 -1.41 16.70
N GLY A 709 -22.51 -0.44 17.36
CA GLY A 709 -22.67 1.01 17.11
C GLY A 709 -21.70 1.66 16.10
N LYS A 710 -20.57 1.03 15.75
CA LYS A 710 -19.50 1.64 14.91
C LYS A 710 -19.30 0.89 13.57
N PRO A 711 -19.87 1.36 12.44
CA PRO A 711 -21.14 2.07 12.42
C PRO A 711 -22.28 1.12 12.79
N LEU A 712 -23.43 1.70 13.11
CA LEU A 712 -24.65 0.98 13.37
C LEU A 712 -25.33 0.63 12.04
N VAL A 713 -25.51 -0.67 11.77
CA VAL A 713 -26.16 -1.15 10.55
C VAL A 713 -27.31 -2.09 10.88
N PHE A 714 -28.47 -1.79 10.32
CA PHE A 714 -29.70 -2.54 10.54
C PHE A 714 -30.65 -2.38 9.36
N ARG A 715 -31.67 -3.22 9.33
CA ARG A 715 -32.76 -3.18 8.35
C ARG A 715 -34.05 -2.79 9.04
N VAL A 716 -34.87 -2.01 8.34
CA VAL A 716 -36.19 -1.59 8.78
C VAL A 716 -37.19 -2.10 7.74
N ALA A 717 -38.14 -2.94 8.19
CA ALA A 717 -39.21 -3.42 7.32
C ALA A 717 -40.10 -2.26 6.84
N PRO A 718 -40.87 -2.42 5.75
CA PRO A 718 -41.80 -1.40 5.29
C PRO A 718 -42.75 -0.91 6.40
N ALA A 719 -43.27 0.32 6.27
CA ALA A 719 -44.24 0.85 7.24
C ALA A 719 -45.51 0.00 7.33
N SER A 720 -45.92 -0.61 6.22
CA SER A 720 -47.03 -1.58 6.16
C SER A 720 -46.78 -2.86 6.96
N ALA A 721 -45.52 -3.19 7.25
CA ALA A 721 -45.10 -4.31 8.09
C ALA A 721 -44.71 -3.86 9.52
N GLY A 722 -45.00 -2.61 9.90
CA GLY A 722 -44.79 -2.09 11.24
C GLY A 722 -43.37 -1.58 11.53
N CYS A 723 -42.55 -1.31 10.51
CA CYS A 723 -41.19 -0.78 10.67
C CYS A 723 -40.26 -1.65 11.54
N THR A 724 -40.42 -2.96 11.57
CA THR A 724 -39.62 -3.83 12.45
C THR A 724 -38.11 -3.76 12.15
N VAL A 725 -37.28 -3.78 13.20
CA VAL A 725 -35.82 -3.66 13.11
C VAL A 725 -35.16 -5.04 13.13
N THR A 726 -34.21 -5.26 12.24
CA THR A 726 -33.32 -6.43 12.27
C THR A 726 -31.87 -5.96 12.18
N GLU A 727 -31.00 -6.42 13.09
CA GLU A 727 -29.56 -6.13 12.99
C GLU A 727 -28.98 -6.69 11.69
N GLU A 728 -28.09 -5.93 11.06
CA GLU A 728 -27.25 -6.46 10.00
C GLU A 728 -25.89 -6.83 10.56
N LYS A 729 -25.58 -8.13 10.55
CA LYS A 729 -24.35 -8.62 11.16
C LYS A 729 -23.15 -8.17 10.33
N GLY A 730 -22.16 -7.64 11.04
CA GLY A 730 -20.85 -7.46 10.46
C GLY A 730 -20.23 -8.82 10.17
N VAL A 731 -19.55 -8.94 9.04
CA VAL A 731 -18.70 -10.09 8.77
C VAL A 731 -17.38 -9.85 9.49
N GLU A 732 -17.02 -10.76 10.38
CA GLU A 732 -15.67 -10.77 10.92
C GLU A 732 -14.71 -10.99 9.75
N LEU A 733 -13.85 -10.00 9.49
CA LEU A 733 -12.78 -10.22 8.55
C LEU A 733 -11.96 -11.40 9.10
N GLN A 734 -11.56 -12.35 8.26
CA GLN A 734 -10.77 -13.52 8.71
C GLN A 734 -9.45 -13.14 9.41
N ASN A 735 -9.12 -11.85 9.43
CA ASN A 735 -8.03 -11.25 10.16
C ASN A 735 -8.46 -10.06 11.04
N ALA A 736 -9.74 -9.75 11.31
CA ALA A 736 -10.13 -8.61 12.16
C ALA A 736 -9.53 -8.76 13.58
N PRO A 737 -9.03 -7.67 14.21
CA PRO A 737 -8.46 -7.78 15.54
C PRO A 737 -9.55 -8.14 16.57
N PRO A 738 -9.24 -8.92 17.61
CA PRO A 738 -10.07 -8.97 18.80
C PRO A 738 -10.01 -7.57 19.44
N GLY A 739 -11.12 -6.82 19.36
CA GLY A 739 -11.34 -5.55 20.04
C GLY A 739 -10.22 -4.52 19.89
N SER A 740 -10.41 -3.53 19.01
CA SER A 740 -9.76 -2.24 19.21
C SER A 740 -10.27 -1.65 20.53
N THR A 741 -9.62 -1.96 21.65
CA THR A 741 -9.68 -1.10 22.81
C THR A 741 -9.25 0.28 22.35
N GLU A 742 -10.11 1.25 22.63
CA GLU A 742 -9.95 2.65 22.28
C GLU A 742 -8.54 3.16 22.61
N PRO A 743 -7.89 3.94 21.73
CA PRO A 743 -6.84 4.83 22.19
C PRO A 743 -7.54 5.94 22.99
N ASN A 744 -7.66 5.75 24.30
CA ASN A 744 -7.81 6.88 25.21
C ASN A 744 -6.61 7.82 24.98
N GLY A 745 -6.88 9.08 24.60
CA GLY A 745 -5.84 10.09 24.36
C GLY A 745 -5.11 10.54 25.65
N PRO A 746 -4.47 11.71 25.60
CA PRO A 746 -3.11 11.97 25.12
C PRO A 746 -2.07 11.87 26.26
N GLY A 747 -0.83 11.48 25.94
CA GLY A 747 0.28 11.53 26.91
C GLY A 747 1.52 10.80 26.41
N GLY A 748 2.41 11.51 25.72
CA GLY A 748 3.74 11.00 25.39
C GLY A 748 4.69 11.01 26.59
N PRO A 749 5.84 10.34 26.45
CA PRO A 749 7.09 10.97 26.85
C PRO A 749 8.05 11.09 25.66
N SER A 750 8.69 12.25 25.66
CA SER A 750 9.79 12.69 24.81
C SER A 750 10.95 11.70 24.75
N GLY A 751 11.27 11.21 23.54
CA GLY A 751 12.57 10.65 23.21
C GLY A 751 13.42 11.70 22.51
N SER A 752 14.35 12.30 23.24
CA SER A 752 15.36 13.24 22.73
C SER A 752 16.46 12.48 21.98
N GLY A 753 16.59 12.71 20.67
CA GLY A 753 17.75 12.29 19.88
C GLY A 753 18.39 13.53 19.25
N GLY A 754 19.49 14.01 19.83
CA GLY A 754 20.32 15.08 19.28
C GLY A 754 21.25 14.54 18.19
N GLY A 755 21.43 15.33 17.12
CA GLY A 755 22.40 15.07 16.07
C GLY A 755 23.10 16.37 15.70
N ASP A 756 24.39 16.46 16.06
CA ASP A 756 25.29 17.55 15.69
C ASP A 756 25.65 17.47 14.19
N GLY A 757 25.60 18.62 13.51
CA GLY A 757 25.88 18.76 12.09
C GLY A 757 27.38 18.86 11.78
N GLY A 758 27.84 18.02 10.85
CA GLY A 758 29.14 18.14 10.18
C GLY A 758 28.95 18.47 8.71
N ALA A 759 29.67 19.50 8.23
CA ALA A 759 29.57 20.07 6.90
C ALA A 759 30.42 19.34 5.84
N ALA A 760 29.86 19.13 4.64
CA ALA A 760 30.51 19.00 3.32
C ALA A 760 29.35 18.95 2.29
N GLY A 761 29.37 19.46 1.06
CA GLY A 761 30.40 19.93 0.14
C GLY A 761 29.77 19.67 -1.23
N ALA A 762 29.38 20.72 -1.95
CA ALA A 762 28.57 20.61 -3.18
C ALA A 762 29.41 20.18 -4.38
N ASP A 763 28.87 19.27 -5.21
CA ASP A 763 29.02 19.28 -6.67
C ASP A 763 27.97 18.39 -7.33
N GLY A 764 27.36 18.90 -8.41
CA GLY A 764 26.15 18.36 -9.03
C GLY A 764 26.37 17.41 -10.21
N SER A 765 25.37 16.58 -10.46
CA SER A 765 25.14 15.94 -11.77
C SER A 765 23.66 15.58 -11.92
N SER A 766 23.11 15.89 -13.09
CA SER A 766 21.72 15.74 -13.50
C SER A 766 21.40 14.33 -14.02
N ASP A 767 20.12 13.97 -13.93
CA ASP A 767 19.44 12.82 -14.55
C ASP A 767 19.45 11.50 -13.75
N GLY A 768 18.51 11.40 -12.81
CA GLY A 768 18.07 10.14 -12.18
C GLY A 768 16.89 10.41 -11.25
N GLY A 769 15.75 9.75 -11.46
CA GLY A 769 14.49 9.97 -10.74
C GLY A 769 14.46 9.43 -9.30
N GLY A 770 15.45 9.78 -8.48
CA GLY A 770 15.44 9.56 -7.04
C GLY A 770 14.89 10.79 -6.31
N CYS A 771 13.83 10.61 -5.51
CA CYS A 771 13.29 11.67 -4.66
C CYS A 771 14.23 11.91 -3.47
N SER A 772 15.25 12.75 -3.66
CA SER A 772 15.93 13.40 -2.52
C SER A 772 14.96 14.40 -1.89
N CYS A 773 14.48 14.11 -0.67
CA CYS A 773 13.83 15.11 0.16
C CYS A 773 14.88 16.15 0.59
N ASP A 774 15.04 17.22 -0.17
CA ASP A 774 15.85 18.38 0.25
C ASP A 774 15.18 19.03 1.47
N LEU A 775 15.76 18.82 2.64
CA LEU A 775 15.39 19.52 3.87
C LEU A 775 15.87 20.98 3.75
N ALA A 776 14.97 21.87 3.34
CA ALA A 776 15.25 23.31 3.24
C ALA A 776 15.60 23.88 4.63
N SER A 777 16.88 24.21 4.82
CA SER A 777 17.32 25.03 5.95
C SER A 777 16.88 26.48 5.73
N SER A 778 16.04 26.98 6.64
CA SER A 778 15.59 28.38 6.63
C SER A 778 16.71 29.29 7.15
N SER A 779 17.46 29.92 6.24
CA SER A 779 18.35 31.02 6.62
C SER A 779 17.54 32.32 6.75
N ARG A 780 17.63 32.93 7.92
CA ARG A 780 17.06 34.23 8.24
C ARG A 780 17.74 35.31 7.39
N SER A 781 16.93 36.13 6.72
CA SER A 781 17.34 37.35 6.04
C SER A 781 17.77 38.41 7.05
N GLY A 782 19.06 38.76 7.05
CA GLY A 782 19.59 40.00 7.60
C GLY A 782 20.13 40.83 6.44
N GLY A 783 19.50 41.97 6.15
CA GLY A 783 19.89 42.84 5.05
C GLY A 783 21.12 43.69 5.37
N ALA A 784 21.93 43.97 4.34
CA ALA A 784 22.45 45.29 3.99
C ALA A 784 23.49 45.18 2.86
N GLY A 785 23.31 45.98 1.80
CA GLY A 785 24.43 46.71 1.21
C GLY A 785 25.08 46.20 -0.09
N ALA A 786 24.90 47.03 -1.11
CA ALA A 786 25.88 47.41 -2.14
C ALA A 786 25.94 46.65 -3.48
N ALA A 787 25.77 47.45 -4.52
CA ALA A 787 25.87 47.19 -5.94
C ALA A 787 27.28 46.82 -6.40
N VAL A 788 27.37 45.99 -7.45
CA VAL A 788 28.30 46.17 -8.58
C VAL A 788 27.68 45.59 -9.86
N VAL A 789 27.73 46.41 -10.91
CA VAL A 789 27.38 46.18 -12.31
C VAL A 789 28.59 45.54 -13.03
N LEU A 790 28.39 44.61 -13.98
CA LEU A 790 28.78 44.73 -15.42
C LEU A 790 28.77 43.37 -16.18
N ALA A 791 27.97 43.36 -17.26
CA ALA A 791 28.09 42.72 -18.59
C ALA A 791 28.92 41.43 -18.84
N LEU A 792 28.33 40.49 -19.60
CA LEU A 792 28.53 40.40 -21.06
C LEU A 792 27.63 39.31 -21.71
N ALA A 793 27.05 39.67 -22.84
CA ALA A 793 26.31 38.82 -23.76
C ALA A 793 27.22 38.39 -24.94
N VAL A 794 26.62 37.63 -25.89
CA VAL A 794 27.15 37.08 -27.17
C VAL A 794 27.67 35.65 -27.01
N GLY A 795 27.20 34.61 -27.70
CA GLY A 795 26.25 34.49 -28.81
C GLY A 795 26.57 33.20 -29.57
N SER A 796 25.56 32.50 -30.10
CA SER A 796 25.60 31.76 -31.39
C SER A 796 24.38 30.87 -31.58
N THR A 797 23.43 31.38 -32.37
CA THR A 797 22.47 30.60 -33.15
C THR A 797 23.02 30.34 -34.56
N LEU A 798 22.49 29.28 -35.19
CA LEU A 798 22.53 28.90 -36.62
C LEU A 798 23.61 27.90 -37.07
N ALA A 799 23.18 26.68 -37.38
CA ALA A 799 23.13 26.19 -38.77
C ALA A 799 22.36 24.86 -38.92
N ARG A 800 21.13 24.93 -39.45
CA ARG A 800 20.48 23.83 -40.17
C ARG A 800 21.05 23.78 -41.59
N ARG A 801 21.49 22.60 -42.08
CA ARG A 801 20.99 21.96 -43.32
C ARG A 801 21.80 20.72 -43.75
N ARG A 802 21.02 19.66 -44.01
CA ARG A 802 21.12 18.64 -45.08
C ARG A 802 22.35 17.72 -45.14
N ARG A 803 22.08 16.42 -45.07
CA ARG A 803 22.18 15.53 -46.26
C ARG A 803 21.34 14.26 -46.08
N ALA A 804 20.68 13.88 -47.16
CA ALA A 804 20.00 12.61 -47.35
C ALA A 804 20.97 11.58 -47.95
N ARG A 805 20.89 10.34 -47.47
CA ARG A 805 20.79 9.10 -48.24
C ARG A 805 20.25 8.01 -47.32
#